data_AF-A0A942S9G6-F1
#
_entry.id   AF-A0A942S9G6-F1
#
_cell.length_a   1.000
_cell.length_b   1.000
_cell.length_c   1.000
_cell.angle_alpha   90.00
_cell.angle_beta   90.00
_cell.angle_gamma   90.00
#
_symmetry.space_group_name_H-M   'P 1'
#
loop_
_entity.id
_entity.type
_entity.pdbx_description
1 polymer ?
#
loop_
_entity_poly.entity_id
_entity_poly.type
_entity_poly.pdbx_seq_one_letter_code
_entity_poly.pdbx_strand_id
1 'polypeptide(L)'
;RGTFLSRIATGDWDLVLVPYSVFKLLPMSVEAEIDFIEGQVAELEKYLWELKAQSDKKESAAAAIKSIERSKRAFEARLFEKKRMAKDSPDTITYEMLGVDMLVVDEFHAYKNLFFKTRINRIAGLPNSESQRAFDMYMKTRWSIQRGGKVVALTGTPVSNTLAEAYTMQRYMQERVLIEMGLAHFDAWAYQYAIAEPGVEMTPDGSGFRMNTRFRRFKNLRDLFAVYFQFTDAYAIQEGDIPDMPKKFAGGLIKVKCQRDLRLRDYVRSLGTRAEAIRSGGVKSSEDNMLVISSDGRKCALDVSLVLASNPNGPMPKVDRLVETVAAIHRMSTPMRGAQLVFCDLATPKAKQARKDDATGDDAEALTGDELALTTDIYAQIKRRLARRGIPEAEIAFAHDAKTTEQKNALFKAVNEGRKRVVIASSEKMGVGVNVHERMLAIHHLTPTWKPDGLIQRTGRMERPGNRYGEVFEFVYVTPGSFDGFSWQTLETKLGFIKDLERGIVQRDADDIGDEVASYAAIKAIASGNPLMLKKVELDAALIRLDALRAEWLRTRSGHVRDKAFIESRIPQVEAEIRTLEGSIAQREATGKDFSATINGTTYTERESAGKALRKAALVPRDLTVLGEYRGVKLAGFTQRKTRGTFVEVETAIGFMLPNDELLLANVESTDKGLFISLDAALRALDKKLADARSHLARLHTDLASLEVEIPKTWQHEREYEETQAALAALTVELDAWTRKQAEKKDGEDDDIDLSIVDNDDGWIDIFESALARINAIHQQPIEVELPEPAIPVTPEVIEQARQEVTRSQAQLDFMQAVSQASWQSSRELATVSHDSSDVMQASMFGDAVPAHLLHKKGGKRKR
;
A
#
# COMPACT_ATOMS: atom_id res chain seq x y z
N ARG A 1 -14.65 18.56 -22.60
CA ARG A 1 -13.37 18.42 -21.84
C ARG A 1 -12.48 19.64 -22.04
N GLY A 2 -11.86 19.86 -23.22
CA GLY A 2 -11.01 21.04 -23.46
C GLY A 2 -11.66 22.37 -23.07
N THR A 3 -12.92 22.59 -23.47
CA THR A 3 -13.74 23.76 -23.10
C THR A 3 -13.95 23.98 -21.60
N PHE A 4 -13.84 22.94 -20.76
CA PHE A 4 -13.96 23.06 -19.30
C PHE A 4 -12.62 23.48 -18.69
N LEU A 5 -11.53 22.81 -19.07
CA LEU A 5 -10.17 23.16 -18.63
C LEU A 5 -9.75 24.55 -19.12
N SER A 6 -10.17 24.92 -20.34
CA SER A 6 -9.97 26.26 -20.91
C SER A 6 -10.72 27.34 -20.13
N ARG A 7 -11.96 27.09 -19.71
CA ARG A 7 -12.71 28.04 -18.85
C ARG A 7 -12.06 28.24 -17.49
N ILE A 8 -11.42 27.21 -16.93
CA ILE A 8 -10.63 27.33 -15.69
C ILE A 8 -9.38 28.19 -15.97
N ALA A 9 -8.56 27.80 -16.94
CA ALA A 9 -7.29 28.47 -17.28
C ALA A 9 -7.43 29.90 -17.85
N THR A 10 -8.64 30.36 -18.18
CA THR A 10 -8.89 31.70 -18.76
C THR A 10 -9.95 32.52 -18.01
N GLY A 11 -10.42 32.03 -16.86
CA GLY A 11 -11.38 32.72 -16.01
C GLY A 11 -10.83 32.94 -14.61
N ASP A 12 -11.33 33.97 -13.95
CA ASP A 12 -11.07 34.22 -12.53
C ASP A 12 -12.13 33.48 -11.70
N TRP A 13 -11.72 32.65 -10.74
CA TRP A 13 -12.60 31.72 -10.02
C TRP A 13 -12.16 31.53 -8.57
N ASP A 14 -13.01 31.87 -7.60
CA ASP A 14 -12.72 31.63 -6.17
C ASP A 14 -12.64 30.14 -5.79
N LEU A 15 -13.38 29.28 -6.52
CA LEU A 15 -13.43 27.84 -6.28
C LEU A 15 -13.85 27.07 -7.53
N VAL A 16 -13.13 25.98 -7.83
CA VAL A 16 -13.43 25.09 -8.97
C VAL A 16 -13.65 23.66 -8.47
N LEU A 17 -14.89 23.17 -8.53
CA LEU A 17 -15.24 21.80 -8.13
C LEU A 17 -15.03 20.81 -9.29
N VAL A 18 -14.19 19.80 -9.07
CA VAL A 18 -13.75 18.83 -10.11
C VAL A 18 -13.92 17.38 -9.63
N PRO A 19 -14.74 16.54 -10.29
CA PRO A 19 -14.84 15.11 -9.96
C PRO A 19 -13.52 14.36 -10.20
N TYR A 20 -13.22 13.31 -9.41
CA TYR A 20 -12.00 12.50 -9.57
C TYR A 20 -11.76 11.95 -10.99
N SER A 21 -12.84 11.63 -11.71
CA SER A 21 -12.79 11.18 -13.10
C SER A 21 -12.27 12.25 -14.07
N VAL A 22 -12.46 13.54 -13.74
CA VAL A 22 -11.94 14.69 -14.49
C VAL A 22 -10.55 15.08 -13.97
N PHE A 23 -10.30 15.04 -12.65
CA PHE A 23 -8.98 15.33 -12.07
C PHE A 23 -7.89 14.35 -12.55
N LYS A 24 -8.21 13.05 -12.69
CA LYS A 24 -7.32 12.04 -13.29
C LYS A 24 -6.99 12.34 -14.76
N LEU A 25 -7.78 13.19 -15.43
CA LEU A 25 -7.61 13.59 -16.83
C LEU A 25 -6.91 14.95 -17.01
N LEU A 26 -6.37 15.52 -15.94
CA LEU A 26 -5.46 16.67 -15.97
C LEU A 26 -4.01 16.17 -15.88
N PRO A 27 -3.19 16.29 -16.95
CA PRO A 27 -1.77 15.96 -16.90
C PRO A 27 -0.97 17.08 -16.22
N MET A 28 0.24 16.77 -15.76
CA MET A 28 1.30 17.77 -15.56
C MET A 28 1.94 18.12 -16.93
N SER A 29 2.69 19.21 -17.00
CA SER A 29 3.64 19.47 -18.09
C SER A 29 4.72 18.38 -18.16
N VAL A 30 5.32 18.19 -19.33
CA VAL A 30 6.40 17.20 -19.49
C VAL A 30 7.65 17.66 -18.72
N GLU A 31 7.83 18.97 -18.64
CA GLU A 31 8.84 19.70 -17.89
C GLU A 31 8.70 19.42 -16.38
N ALA A 32 7.51 19.59 -15.79
CA ALA A 32 7.30 19.27 -14.38
C ALA A 32 7.39 17.77 -14.07
N GLU A 33 7.00 16.87 -14.99
CA GLU A 33 7.29 15.44 -14.83
C GLU A 33 8.80 15.15 -14.87
N ILE A 34 9.56 15.85 -15.71
CA ILE A 34 11.02 15.74 -15.78
C ILE A 34 11.65 16.24 -14.47
N ASP A 35 11.35 17.47 -14.04
CA ASP A 35 11.85 18.07 -12.79
C ASP A 35 11.60 17.15 -11.60
N PHE A 36 10.37 16.62 -11.50
CA PHE A 36 9.98 15.72 -10.42
C PHE A 36 10.75 14.40 -10.46
N ILE A 37 10.92 13.79 -11.64
CA ILE A 37 11.67 12.54 -11.78
C ILE A 37 13.16 12.76 -11.49
N GLU A 38 13.75 13.88 -11.89
CA GLU A 38 15.14 14.21 -11.58
C GLU A 38 15.36 14.44 -10.08
N GLY A 39 14.43 15.09 -9.39
CA GLY A 39 14.42 15.16 -7.92
C GLY A 39 14.41 13.77 -7.26
N GLN A 40 13.52 12.87 -7.71
CA GLN A 40 13.46 11.49 -7.20
C GLN A 40 14.72 10.67 -7.54
N VAL A 41 15.41 10.94 -8.65
CA VAL A 41 16.73 10.35 -8.96
C VAL A 41 17.79 10.86 -7.99
N ALA A 42 17.88 12.18 -7.76
CA ALA A 42 18.85 12.78 -6.86
C ALA A 42 18.68 12.33 -5.40
N GLU A 43 17.43 12.18 -4.92
CA GLU A 43 17.14 11.58 -3.60
C GLU A 43 17.64 10.14 -3.50
N LEU A 44 17.43 9.31 -4.53
CA LEU A 44 17.91 7.94 -4.57
C LEU A 44 19.44 7.85 -4.70
N GLU A 45 20.10 8.81 -5.36
CA GLU A 45 21.56 8.92 -5.40
C GLU A 45 22.15 9.30 -4.04
N LYS A 46 21.54 10.28 -3.35
CA LYS A 46 21.94 10.67 -1.99
C LYS A 46 21.82 9.49 -1.03
N TYR A 47 20.68 8.79 -1.04
CA TYR A 47 20.48 7.61 -0.20
C TYR A 47 21.47 6.47 -0.50
N LEU A 48 21.79 6.28 -1.79
CA LEU A 48 22.78 5.30 -2.23
C LEU A 48 24.20 5.66 -1.78
N TRP A 49 24.54 6.96 -1.73
CA TRP A 49 25.82 7.46 -1.20
C TRP A 49 25.88 7.30 0.32
N GLU A 50 24.85 7.70 1.06
CA GLU A 50 24.76 7.55 2.52
C GLU A 50 24.91 6.09 2.95
N LEU A 51 24.19 5.16 2.29
CA LEU A 51 24.33 3.74 2.56
C LEU A 51 25.72 3.20 2.24
N LYS A 52 26.36 3.64 1.15
CA LYS A 52 27.72 3.20 0.78
C LYS A 52 28.79 3.76 1.72
N ALA A 53 28.60 4.96 2.25
CA ALA A 53 29.46 5.56 3.27
C ALA A 53 29.32 4.86 4.64
N GLN A 54 28.14 4.31 4.96
CA GLN A 54 27.91 3.53 6.19
C GLN A 54 28.29 2.04 6.07
N SER A 55 28.40 1.49 4.85
CA SER A 55 28.56 0.04 4.63
C SER A 55 30.02 -0.43 4.50
N ASP A 56 30.85 -0.18 5.52
CA ASP A 56 32.31 -0.40 5.43
C ASP A 56 32.74 -1.89 5.35
N LYS A 57 31.81 -2.85 5.58
CA LYS A 57 31.76 -4.24 5.06
C LYS A 57 30.64 -5.07 5.74
N LYS A 58 29.44 -5.18 5.16
CA LYS A 58 28.46 -6.26 5.49
C LYS A 58 27.59 -6.62 4.29
N GLU A 59 27.42 -7.92 4.00
CA GLU A 59 26.55 -8.42 2.90
C GLU A 59 25.08 -7.95 3.03
N SER A 60 24.62 -7.71 4.26
CA SER A 60 23.32 -7.10 4.60
C SER A 60 23.03 -5.76 3.88
N ALA A 61 24.06 -5.02 3.46
CA ALA A 61 23.91 -3.79 2.68
C ALA A 61 23.76 -4.05 1.16
N ALA A 62 24.31 -5.16 0.63
CA ALA A 62 24.38 -5.40 -0.81
C ALA A 62 22.98 -5.58 -1.45
N ALA A 63 22.07 -6.28 -0.77
CA ALA A 63 20.69 -6.46 -1.22
C ALA A 63 19.91 -5.12 -1.26
N ALA A 64 20.14 -4.25 -0.27
CA ALA A 64 19.56 -2.92 -0.18
C ALA A 64 20.04 -2.01 -1.31
N ILE A 65 21.37 -1.89 -1.46
CA ILE A 65 22.04 -1.16 -2.54
C ILE A 65 21.50 -1.60 -3.91
N LYS A 66 21.43 -2.92 -4.16
CA LYS A 66 20.89 -3.50 -5.40
C LYS A 66 19.37 -3.27 -5.58
N SER A 67 18.62 -2.95 -4.54
CA SER A 67 17.20 -2.55 -4.62
C SER A 67 17.08 -1.09 -5.06
N ILE A 68 17.87 -0.21 -4.45
CA ILE A 68 17.88 1.23 -4.70
C ILE A 68 18.43 1.53 -6.10
N GLU A 69 19.52 0.87 -6.52
CA GLU A 69 20.07 0.99 -7.88
C GLU A 69 19.09 0.54 -8.97
N ARG A 70 18.22 -0.45 -8.69
CA ARG A 70 17.12 -0.81 -9.60
C ARG A 70 16.02 0.24 -9.61
N SER A 71 15.73 0.88 -8.48
CA SER A 71 14.77 2.00 -8.41
C SER A 71 15.27 3.20 -9.22
N LYS A 72 16.54 3.59 -9.03
CA LYS A 72 17.17 4.67 -9.78
C LYS A 72 17.06 4.39 -11.29
N ARG A 73 17.45 3.21 -11.75
CA ARG A 73 17.34 2.81 -13.18
C ARG A 73 15.91 2.85 -13.73
N ALA A 74 14.90 2.57 -12.91
CA ALA A 74 13.50 2.69 -13.33
C ALA A 74 13.08 4.15 -13.53
N PHE A 75 13.50 5.06 -12.66
CA PHE A 75 13.31 6.50 -12.84
C PHE A 75 14.15 7.06 -14.01
N GLU A 76 15.41 6.65 -14.17
CA GLU A 76 16.25 7.03 -15.33
C GLU A 76 15.62 6.60 -16.67
N ALA A 77 15.06 5.39 -16.75
CA ALA A 77 14.35 4.92 -17.94
C ALA A 77 13.06 5.74 -18.19
N ARG A 78 12.30 6.07 -17.13
CA ARG A 78 11.10 6.90 -17.23
C ARG A 78 11.42 8.34 -17.65
N LEU A 79 12.53 8.88 -17.15
CA LEU A 79 13.08 10.19 -17.53
C LEU A 79 13.47 10.22 -19.01
N PHE A 80 14.14 9.17 -19.51
CA PHE A 80 14.50 9.03 -20.91
C PHE A 80 13.27 8.99 -21.83
N GLU A 81 12.26 8.18 -21.51
CA GLU A 81 11.02 8.12 -22.28
C GLU A 81 10.29 9.48 -22.28
N LYS A 82 10.20 10.17 -21.12
CA LYS A 82 9.60 11.51 -21.02
C LYS A 82 10.37 12.56 -21.83
N LYS A 83 11.71 12.57 -21.76
CA LYS A 83 12.57 13.44 -22.57
C LYS A 83 12.53 13.14 -24.07
N ARG A 84 12.12 11.92 -24.48
CA ARG A 84 11.78 11.64 -25.89
C ARG A 84 10.40 12.21 -26.24
N MET A 85 9.38 11.94 -25.44
CA MET A 85 8.00 12.39 -25.68
C MET A 85 7.83 13.92 -25.66
N ALA A 86 8.68 14.67 -24.96
CA ALA A 86 8.70 16.13 -24.95
C ALA A 86 8.78 16.77 -26.35
N LYS A 87 9.26 16.03 -27.35
CA LYS A 87 9.43 16.52 -28.73
C LYS A 87 8.16 16.43 -29.60
N ASP A 88 7.15 15.68 -29.16
CA ASP A 88 5.97 15.30 -29.97
C ASP A 88 4.63 15.71 -29.31
N SER A 89 4.64 16.58 -28.29
CA SER A 89 3.44 16.89 -27.49
C SER A 89 2.56 18.01 -28.10
N PRO A 90 1.25 17.77 -28.35
CA PRO A 90 0.31 18.80 -28.80
C PRO A 90 -0.27 19.62 -27.66
N ASP A 91 -0.72 20.85 -27.95
CA ASP A 91 -1.34 21.80 -27.01
C ASP A 91 -2.45 21.16 -26.17
N THR A 92 -2.12 20.85 -24.92
CA THR A 92 -3.01 20.23 -23.93
C THR A 92 -2.89 21.00 -22.63
N ILE A 93 -4.02 21.53 -22.14
CA ILE A 93 -4.06 22.29 -20.88
C ILE A 93 -3.64 21.36 -19.73
N THR A 94 -2.53 21.71 -19.09
CA THR A 94 -1.94 20.99 -17.96
C THR A 94 -2.45 21.55 -16.62
N TYR A 95 -2.12 20.88 -15.52
CA TYR A 95 -2.47 21.31 -14.16
C TYR A 95 -1.89 22.69 -13.81
N GLU A 96 -0.65 22.96 -14.22
CA GLU A 96 0.05 24.22 -13.99
C GLU A 96 -0.61 25.40 -14.71
N MET A 97 -1.15 25.16 -15.91
CA MET A 97 -1.88 26.15 -16.70
C MET A 97 -3.23 26.55 -16.08
N LEU A 98 -3.70 25.85 -15.04
CA LEU A 98 -4.91 26.24 -14.31
C LEU A 98 -4.68 27.36 -13.29
N GLY A 99 -3.42 27.69 -12.97
CA GLY A 99 -3.08 28.76 -12.02
C GLY A 99 -3.50 28.52 -10.55
N VAL A 100 -3.91 27.30 -10.19
CA VAL A 100 -4.47 26.99 -8.87
C VAL A 100 -3.46 27.15 -7.73
N ASP A 101 -3.82 27.93 -6.72
CA ASP A 101 -3.02 28.18 -5.52
C ASP A 101 -3.37 27.23 -4.35
N MET A 102 -4.60 26.71 -4.30
CA MET A 102 -5.05 25.72 -3.32
C MET A 102 -5.64 24.47 -3.99
N LEU A 103 -5.17 23.30 -3.55
CA LEU A 103 -5.71 22.00 -3.90
C LEU A 103 -6.40 21.35 -2.67
N VAL A 104 -7.73 21.44 -2.62
CA VAL A 104 -8.55 20.71 -1.64
C VAL A 104 -8.95 19.35 -2.22
N VAL A 105 -8.74 18.28 -1.46
CA VAL A 105 -9.02 16.90 -1.90
C VAL A 105 -9.76 16.14 -0.81
N ASP A 106 -11.01 15.78 -1.10
CA ASP A 106 -11.85 14.94 -0.25
C ASP A 106 -11.41 13.46 -0.28
N GLU A 107 -11.92 12.66 0.67
CA GLU A 107 -11.66 11.23 0.87
C GLU A 107 -10.21 10.79 0.53
N PHE A 108 -9.23 11.54 1.06
CA PHE A 108 -7.82 11.43 0.66
C PHE A 108 -7.20 10.04 0.91
N HIS A 109 -7.79 9.24 1.81
CA HIS A 109 -7.46 7.83 1.98
C HIS A 109 -7.53 7.02 0.67
N ALA A 110 -8.24 7.48 -0.36
CA ALA A 110 -8.23 6.87 -1.70
C ALA A 110 -6.86 6.92 -2.41
N TYR A 111 -5.89 7.67 -1.88
CA TYR A 111 -4.54 7.86 -2.39
C TYR A 111 -3.45 7.20 -1.51
N LYS A 112 -3.84 6.47 -0.44
CA LYS A 112 -2.95 5.79 0.54
C LYS A 112 -1.99 4.74 -0.05
N ASN A 113 -2.29 4.23 -1.25
CA ASN A 113 -1.44 3.28 -1.97
C ASN A 113 -0.30 3.98 -2.75
N LEU A 114 0.36 4.97 -2.14
CA LEU A 114 1.57 5.59 -2.69
C LEU A 114 2.75 4.64 -2.49
N PHE A 115 3.41 4.30 -3.58
CA PHE A 115 4.52 3.35 -3.54
C PHE A 115 5.82 4.00 -3.01
N PHE A 116 6.60 3.22 -2.27
CA PHE A 116 7.93 3.56 -1.77
C PHE A 116 8.84 2.33 -1.80
N LYS A 117 10.17 2.55 -1.85
CA LYS A 117 11.16 1.46 -1.71
C LYS A 117 11.51 1.25 -0.24
N THR A 118 11.92 0.03 0.08
CA THR A 118 12.35 -0.40 1.42
C THR A 118 13.42 -1.49 1.28
N ARG A 119 14.28 -1.64 2.29
CA ARG A 119 15.21 -2.77 2.48
C ARG A 119 14.47 -4.06 2.85
N ILE A 120 13.30 -3.96 3.47
CA ILE A 120 12.52 -5.10 3.94
C ILE A 120 11.77 -5.70 2.73
N ASN A 121 12.14 -6.92 2.35
CA ASN A 121 11.63 -7.54 1.14
C ASN A 121 10.15 -7.96 1.29
N ARG A 122 9.26 -7.29 0.54
CA ARG A 122 7.82 -7.61 0.41
C ARG A 122 7.09 -7.62 1.76
N ILE A 123 6.96 -6.43 2.37
CA ILE A 123 6.14 -6.23 3.56
C ILE A 123 4.66 -6.47 3.21
N ALA A 124 3.98 -7.34 3.94
CA ALA A 124 2.55 -7.55 3.78
C ALA A 124 1.73 -6.41 4.41
N GLY A 125 0.59 -6.07 3.81
CA GLY A 125 -0.25 -4.92 4.20
C GLY A 125 0.10 -3.59 3.53
N LEU A 126 1.27 -3.47 2.88
CA LEU A 126 1.77 -2.22 2.26
C LEU A 126 1.80 -2.26 0.72
N PRO A 127 1.86 -1.09 0.04
CA PRO A 127 1.85 -1.02 -1.43
C PRO A 127 3.12 -1.63 -2.04
N ASN A 128 2.97 -2.83 -2.62
CA ASN A 128 4.06 -3.58 -3.26
C ASN A 128 4.24 -3.23 -4.77
N SER A 129 3.42 -2.33 -5.32
CA SER A 129 3.47 -1.88 -6.73
C SER A 129 3.06 -0.40 -6.88
N GLU A 130 3.46 0.23 -7.98
CA GLU A 130 3.21 1.65 -8.24
C GLU A 130 1.78 1.93 -8.72
N SER A 131 0.97 2.58 -7.88
CA SER A 131 -0.34 3.12 -8.26
C SER A 131 -0.18 4.42 -9.04
N GLN A 132 -0.52 4.42 -10.33
CA GLN A 132 -0.53 5.64 -11.15
C GLN A 132 -1.42 6.75 -10.55
N ARG A 133 -2.54 6.41 -9.89
CA ARG A 133 -3.43 7.39 -9.23
C ARG A 133 -2.74 8.07 -8.05
N ALA A 134 -1.99 7.32 -7.25
CA ALA A 134 -1.25 7.87 -6.12
C ALA A 134 -0.07 8.72 -6.61
N PHE A 135 0.65 8.25 -7.63
CA PHE A 135 1.77 8.97 -8.23
C PHE A 135 1.34 10.31 -8.87
N ASP A 136 0.22 10.33 -9.59
CA ASP A 136 -0.38 11.56 -10.16
C ASP A 136 -0.71 12.61 -9.08
N MET A 137 -1.35 12.19 -7.99
CA MET A 137 -1.62 13.07 -6.86
C MET A 137 -0.32 13.56 -6.20
N TYR A 138 0.65 12.67 -5.99
CA TYR A 138 1.91 13.00 -5.33
C TYR A 138 2.75 14.01 -6.12
N MET A 139 2.76 13.94 -7.45
CA MET A 139 3.35 14.99 -8.28
C MET A 139 2.64 16.34 -8.08
N LYS A 140 1.30 16.35 -8.13
CA LYS A 140 0.49 17.58 -8.01
C LYS A 140 0.60 18.23 -6.63
N THR A 141 0.56 17.45 -5.55
CA THR A 141 0.75 18.01 -4.18
C THR A 141 2.16 18.54 -3.99
N ARG A 142 3.21 17.79 -4.40
CA ARG A 142 4.61 18.24 -4.28
C ARG A 142 4.87 19.50 -5.12
N TRP A 143 4.40 19.54 -6.37
CA TRP A 143 4.54 20.71 -7.26
C TRP A 143 3.89 21.97 -6.66
N SER A 144 2.70 21.83 -6.08
CA SER A 144 1.93 22.93 -5.47
C SER A 144 2.64 23.46 -4.23
N ILE A 145 2.99 22.58 -3.28
CA ILE A 145 3.66 22.94 -2.02
C ILE A 145 5.03 23.59 -2.28
N GLN A 146 5.81 23.08 -3.25
CA GLN A 146 7.10 23.65 -3.64
C GLN A 146 7.00 25.09 -4.19
N ARG A 147 5.83 25.50 -4.69
CA ARG A 147 5.58 26.83 -5.26
C ARG A 147 4.80 27.76 -4.32
N GLY A 148 4.64 27.37 -3.05
CA GLY A 148 3.91 28.14 -2.03
C GLY A 148 2.39 27.92 -2.06
N GLY A 149 1.90 27.06 -2.94
CA GLY A 149 0.50 26.64 -2.98
C GLY A 149 0.15 25.72 -1.81
N LYS A 150 -1.13 25.68 -1.45
CA LYS A 150 -1.68 24.97 -0.30
C LYS A 150 -2.31 23.65 -0.73
N VAL A 151 -2.18 22.62 0.10
CA VAL A 151 -2.86 21.33 -0.08
C VAL A 151 -3.66 21.04 1.17
N VAL A 152 -4.94 20.69 1.02
CA VAL A 152 -5.84 20.31 2.12
C VAL A 152 -6.42 18.95 1.81
N ALA A 153 -6.06 17.94 2.60
CA ALA A 153 -6.70 16.63 2.54
C ALA A 153 -7.83 16.56 3.57
N LEU A 154 -9.01 16.16 3.12
CA LEU A 154 -10.13 15.78 3.99
C LEU A 154 -10.27 14.26 3.92
N THR A 155 -10.51 13.61 5.05
CA THR A 155 -10.91 12.21 5.08
C THR A 155 -11.50 11.84 6.42
N GLY A 156 -12.57 11.04 6.42
CA GLY A 156 -13.14 10.49 7.67
C GLY A 156 -12.29 9.39 8.31
N THR A 157 -11.21 8.94 7.66
CA THR A 157 -10.35 7.83 8.11
C THR A 157 -8.89 8.07 7.65
N PRO A 158 -8.03 8.71 8.47
CA PRO A 158 -6.67 9.08 8.05
C PRO A 158 -5.73 7.87 7.90
N VAL A 159 -5.97 6.84 8.70
CA VAL A 159 -5.40 5.49 8.58
C VAL A 159 -6.57 4.51 8.46
N SER A 160 -6.39 3.43 7.70
CA SER A 160 -7.47 2.51 7.35
C SER A 160 -7.16 1.03 7.57
N ASN A 161 -5.89 0.67 7.67
CA ASN A 161 -5.48 -0.74 7.73
C ASN A 161 -4.18 -1.02 8.48
N THR A 162 -3.24 -0.09 8.53
CA THR A 162 -1.98 -0.21 9.29
C THR A 162 -1.39 1.16 9.57
N LEU A 163 -0.75 1.35 10.74
CA LEU A 163 -0.09 2.63 11.06
C LEU A 163 1.03 3.00 10.07
N ALA A 164 1.56 2.06 9.30
CA ALA A 164 2.49 2.35 8.22
C ALA A 164 1.85 3.10 7.02
N GLU A 165 0.52 3.23 6.95
CA GLU A 165 -0.17 4.17 6.05
C GLU A 165 0.08 5.64 6.46
N ALA A 166 0.38 5.92 7.74
CA ALA A 166 0.67 7.27 8.23
C ALA A 166 1.89 7.90 7.53
N TYR A 167 2.94 7.11 7.26
CA TYR A 167 4.11 7.54 6.49
C TYR A 167 3.73 8.06 5.09
N THR A 168 2.76 7.41 4.42
CA THR A 168 2.28 7.88 3.11
C THR A 168 1.65 9.26 3.23
N MET A 169 0.82 9.51 4.24
CA MET A 169 0.23 10.83 4.46
C MET A 169 1.29 11.87 4.81
N GLN A 170 2.29 11.50 5.61
CA GLN A 170 3.44 12.37 5.92
C GLN A 170 4.26 12.73 4.68
N ARG A 171 4.42 11.82 3.69
CA ARG A 171 5.04 12.15 2.39
C ARG A 171 4.20 13.11 1.54
N TYR A 172 2.87 12.99 1.54
CA TYR A 172 2.05 13.94 0.79
C TYR A 172 2.12 15.37 1.37
N MET A 173 2.16 15.50 2.69
CA MET A 173 1.91 16.79 3.37
C MET A 173 3.14 17.43 4.02
N GLN A 174 4.08 16.64 4.55
CA GLN A 174 5.21 17.17 5.34
C GLN A 174 6.56 16.50 5.03
N GLU A 175 6.79 16.14 3.77
CA GLU A 175 8.04 15.51 3.33
C GLU A 175 9.29 16.33 3.69
N ARG A 176 9.19 17.66 3.75
CA ARG A 176 10.28 18.52 4.24
C ARG A 176 10.66 18.21 5.69
N VAL A 177 9.67 18.02 6.58
CA VAL A 177 9.90 17.64 7.98
C VAL A 177 10.52 16.24 8.06
N LEU A 178 10.06 15.30 7.22
CA LEU A 178 10.70 13.99 7.10
C LEU A 178 12.17 14.10 6.66
N ILE A 179 12.51 14.99 5.72
CA ILE A 179 13.91 15.24 5.29
C ILE A 179 14.73 15.86 6.43
N GLU A 180 14.21 16.87 7.11
CA GLU A 180 14.91 17.56 8.21
C GLU A 180 15.11 16.66 9.44
N MET A 181 14.23 15.68 9.66
CA MET A 181 14.38 14.63 10.68
C MET A 181 15.24 13.41 10.25
N GLY A 182 15.66 13.32 8.98
CA GLY A 182 16.34 12.13 8.45
C GLY A 182 15.43 10.90 8.21
N LEU A 183 14.10 11.10 8.21
CA LEU A 183 13.06 10.08 8.05
C LEU A 183 12.43 10.05 6.65
N ALA A 184 13.04 10.71 5.66
CA ALA A 184 12.56 10.76 4.26
C ALA A 184 12.54 9.42 3.51
N HIS A 185 13.14 8.38 4.10
CA HIS A 185 13.13 7.03 3.57
C HIS A 185 12.40 6.10 4.53
N PHE A 186 11.57 5.22 3.97
CA PHE A 186 10.68 4.38 4.77
C PHE A 186 11.42 3.49 5.77
N ASP A 187 12.63 3.03 5.44
CA ASP A 187 13.43 2.21 6.36
C ASP A 187 13.87 2.98 7.61
N ALA A 188 14.12 4.30 7.50
CA ALA A 188 14.48 5.15 8.63
C ALA A 188 13.25 5.45 9.51
N TRP A 189 12.13 5.81 8.88
CA TRP A 189 10.84 5.98 9.56
C TRP A 189 10.40 4.70 10.27
N ALA A 190 10.47 3.56 9.59
CA ALA A 190 10.11 2.26 10.15
C ALA A 190 11.07 1.83 11.26
N TYR A 191 12.37 2.10 11.15
CA TYR A 191 13.32 1.86 12.23
C TYR A 191 12.98 2.68 13.48
N GLN A 192 12.50 3.92 13.33
CA GLN A 192 12.13 4.78 14.45
C GLN A 192 10.79 4.39 15.10
N TYR A 193 9.76 4.06 14.31
CA TYR A 193 8.37 3.95 14.79
C TYR A 193 7.75 2.56 14.72
N ALA A 194 8.40 1.58 14.08
CA ALA A 194 7.80 0.29 13.81
C ALA A 194 8.75 -0.88 14.12
N ILE A 195 8.18 -2.07 14.25
CA ILE A 195 8.90 -3.32 14.47
C ILE A 195 8.47 -4.29 13.36
N ALA A 196 9.36 -4.48 12.40
CA ALA A 196 9.18 -5.41 11.29
C ALA A 196 9.44 -6.84 11.76
N GLU A 197 8.38 -7.62 11.93
CA GLU A 197 8.46 -8.99 12.42
C GLU A 197 8.14 -10.01 11.33
N PRO A 198 8.85 -11.16 11.28
CA PRO A 198 8.44 -12.27 10.44
C PRO A 198 7.21 -12.96 11.05
N GLY A 199 6.09 -12.88 10.35
CA GLY A 199 4.89 -13.67 10.63
C GLY A 199 4.90 -14.98 9.83
N VAL A 200 4.50 -16.06 10.48
CA VAL A 200 4.15 -17.32 9.82
C VAL A 200 2.74 -17.16 9.23
N GLU A 201 2.65 -17.04 7.91
CA GLU A 201 1.39 -17.12 7.18
C GLU A 201 1.29 -18.50 6.51
N MET A 202 0.08 -19.04 6.36
CA MET A 202 -0.11 -20.21 5.49
C MET A 202 0.02 -19.76 4.02
N THR A 203 0.60 -20.60 3.15
CA THR A 203 0.55 -20.31 1.71
C THR A 203 -0.90 -20.36 1.21
N PRO A 204 -1.29 -19.59 0.16
CA PRO A 204 -2.66 -19.66 -0.36
C PRO A 204 -3.04 -21.06 -0.87
N ASP A 205 -2.06 -21.74 -1.47
CA ASP A 205 -2.07 -23.14 -1.88
C ASP A 205 -1.95 -24.15 -0.73
N GLY A 206 -1.83 -23.69 0.51
CA GLY A 206 -1.78 -24.45 1.77
C GLY A 206 -0.66 -25.49 1.94
N SER A 207 0.14 -25.76 0.90
CA SER A 207 1.21 -26.77 0.88
C SER A 207 2.32 -26.54 1.91
N GLY A 208 2.37 -25.36 2.54
CA GLY A 208 3.23 -25.10 3.66
C GLY A 208 3.03 -23.71 4.27
N PHE A 209 4.06 -23.27 5.00
CA PHE A 209 4.10 -21.96 5.63
C PHE A 209 5.03 -21.02 4.87
N ARG A 210 4.62 -19.76 4.77
CA ARG A 210 5.38 -18.66 4.18
C ARG A 210 5.71 -17.65 5.27
N MET A 211 6.99 -17.41 5.49
CA MET A 211 7.44 -16.26 6.26
C MET A 211 7.20 -14.98 5.46
N ASN A 212 6.27 -14.16 5.93
CA ASN A 212 5.98 -12.82 5.42
C ASN A 212 6.28 -11.81 6.52
N THR A 213 7.04 -10.75 6.21
CA THR A 213 7.30 -9.70 7.20
C THR A 213 6.12 -8.73 7.26
N ARG A 214 5.66 -8.40 8.47
CA ARG A 214 4.63 -7.39 8.76
C ARG A 214 5.14 -6.45 9.83
N PHE A 215 4.61 -5.22 9.85
CA PHE A 215 4.68 -4.40 11.06
C PHE A 215 3.56 -4.87 11.99
N ARG A 216 3.89 -5.78 12.90
CA ARG A 216 2.95 -6.30 13.91
C ARG A 216 2.93 -5.45 15.18
N ARG A 217 3.96 -4.63 15.40
CA ARG A 217 4.04 -3.70 16.53
C ARG A 217 4.64 -2.38 16.09
N PHE A 218 4.10 -1.30 16.63
CA PHE A 218 4.62 0.05 16.54
C PHE A 218 5.15 0.49 17.91
N LYS A 219 6.05 1.46 17.91
CA LYS A 219 6.81 1.96 19.07
C LYS A 219 7.04 3.45 18.93
N ASN A 220 7.40 4.13 20.03
CA ASN A 220 7.61 5.58 20.04
C ASN A 220 6.41 6.37 19.47
N LEU A 221 5.19 5.86 19.66
CA LEU A 221 3.96 6.44 19.09
C LEU A 221 3.71 7.88 19.57
N ARG A 222 4.18 8.20 20.77
CA ARG A 222 4.28 9.56 21.33
C ARG A 222 4.88 10.54 20.32
N ASP A 223 6.02 10.16 19.76
CA ASP A 223 6.85 11.01 18.91
C ASP A 223 6.37 10.97 17.45
N LEU A 224 5.78 9.85 17.02
CA LEU A 224 5.09 9.76 15.74
C LEU A 224 3.90 10.74 15.70
N PHE A 225 3.06 10.73 16.73
CA PHE A 225 1.86 11.55 16.79
C PHE A 225 2.17 13.03 17.03
N ALA A 226 3.19 13.35 17.84
CA ALA A 226 3.70 14.72 17.99
C ALA A 226 4.23 15.33 16.67
N VAL A 227 4.55 14.50 15.68
CA VAL A 227 4.95 14.90 14.32
C VAL A 227 3.80 14.74 13.31
N TYR A 228 2.85 13.83 13.53
CA TYR A 228 1.69 13.61 12.64
C TYR A 228 0.62 14.70 12.79
N PHE A 229 0.34 15.15 14.02
CA PHE A 229 -0.63 16.21 14.29
C PHE A 229 -0.09 17.63 14.02
N GLN A 230 1.10 17.77 13.41
CA GLN A 230 1.60 19.06 12.91
C GLN A 230 0.94 19.48 11.59
N PHE A 231 0.43 18.52 10.82
CA PHE A 231 -0.30 18.76 9.56
C PHE A 231 -1.72 18.17 9.57
N THR A 232 -2.08 17.40 10.59
CA THR A 232 -3.38 16.74 10.72
C THR A 232 -4.14 17.31 11.93
N ASP A 233 -5.26 17.97 11.67
CA ASP A 233 -6.29 18.20 12.69
C ASP A 233 -7.22 16.97 12.69
N ALA A 234 -7.36 16.31 13.85
CA ALA A 234 -8.04 15.03 13.99
C ALA A 234 -9.10 15.11 15.08
N TYR A 235 -10.37 15.22 14.67
CA TYR A 235 -11.48 15.41 15.59
C TYR A 235 -12.29 14.13 15.80
N ALA A 236 -11.95 13.38 16.85
CA ALA A 236 -12.73 12.23 17.30
C ALA A 236 -14.01 12.72 18.01
N ILE A 237 -15.14 12.73 17.31
CA ILE A 237 -16.43 13.22 17.82
C ILE A 237 -16.84 12.46 19.09
N GLN A 238 -16.97 13.17 20.21
CA GLN A 238 -17.52 12.70 21.48
C GLN A 238 -19.03 12.99 21.59
N GLU A 239 -19.66 12.45 22.63
CA GLU A 239 -21.06 12.72 22.94
C GLU A 239 -21.26 14.17 23.41
N GLY A 240 -21.99 14.96 22.63
CA GLY A 240 -22.27 16.38 22.91
C GLY A 240 -21.42 17.39 22.11
N ASP A 241 -20.38 16.94 21.42
CA ASP A 241 -19.50 17.79 20.60
C ASP A 241 -20.23 18.52 19.46
N ILE A 242 -21.27 17.89 18.91
CA ILE A 242 -22.10 18.45 17.85
C ILE A 242 -23.57 18.39 18.29
N PRO A 243 -24.29 19.53 18.34
CA PRO A 243 -25.72 19.55 18.63
C PRO A 243 -26.53 18.67 17.67
N ASP A 244 -27.65 18.15 18.18
CA ASP A 244 -28.64 17.38 17.43
C ASP A 244 -28.07 16.16 16.67
N MET A 245 -26.94 15.63 17.16
CA MET A 245 -26.33 14.40 16.68
C MET A 245 -26.95 13.19 17.42
N PRO A 246 -27.46 12.16 16.71
CA PRO A 246 -28.27 11.11 17.30
C PRO A 246 -27.44 10.09 18.07
N LYS A 247 -27.90 9.68 19.25
CA LYS A 247 -27.17 8.70 20.10
C LYS A 247 -27.42 7.27 19.61
N LYS A 248 -26.38 6.45 19.52
CA LYS A 248 -26.55 5.00 19.32
C LYS A 248 -27.25 4.36 20.52
N PHE A 249 -28.29 3.61 20.26
CA PHE A 249 -28.98 2.79 21.24
C PHE A 249 -28.00 1.85 21.96
N ALA A 250 -28.12 1.74 23.30
CA ALA A 250 -27.17 1.03 24.17
C ALA A 250 -25.68 1.41 23.98
N GLY A 251 -25.40 2.59 23.40
CA GLY A 251 -24.04 3.08 23.17
C GLY A 251 -23.25 2.36 22.06
N GLY A 252 -23.85 1.47 21.26
CA GLY A 252 -23.07 0.68 20.31
C GLY A 252 -23.84 -0.26 19.39
N LEU A 253 -23.15 -1.35 19.00
CA LEU A 253 -23.63 -2.33 18.02
C LEU A 253 -24.54 -3.38 18.69
N ILE A 254 -25.77 -3.51 18.20
CA ILE A 254 -26.74 -4.51 18.61
C ILE A 254 -26.40 -5.83 17.90
N LYS A 255 -25.81 -6.78 18.63
CA LYS A 255 -25.43 -8.11 18.10
C LYS A 255 -26.68 -9.00 17.99
N VAL A 256 -27.10 -9.35 16.77
CA VAL A 256 -28.29 -10.19 16.49
C VAL A 256 -27.86 -11.63 16.20
N LYS A 257 -28.09 -12.50 17.17
CA LYS A 257 -27.91 -13.97 17.09
C LYS A 257 -28.85 -14.54 16.02
N CYS A 258 -28.29 -15.30 15.07
CA CYS A 258 -29.03 -15.90 13.94
C CYS A 258 -28.96 -17.43 14.02
N GLN A 259 -30.06 -18.13 13.76
CA GLN A 259 -30.13 -19.59 13.88
C GLN A 259 -29.20 -20.29 12.87
N ARG A 260 -28.40 -21.26 13.35
CA ARG A 260 -27.53 -22.11 12.54
C ARG A 260 -28.34 -23.20 11.82
N ASP A 261 -28.21 -23.27 10.50
CA ASP A 261 -28.79 -24.36 9.68
C ASP A 261 -27.91 -25.62 9.77
N LEU A 262 -28.50 -26.82 9.73
CA LEU A 262 -27.78 -28.09 9.60
C LEU A 262 -26.96 -28.11 8.29
N ARG A 263 -27.51 -27.58 7.19
CA ARG A 263 -26.80 -27.41 5.92
C ARG A 263 -25.55 -26.53 6.06
N LEU A 264 -25.61 -25.51 6.94
CA LEU A 264 -24.48 -24.63 7.23
C LEU A 264 -23.43 -25.37 8.06
N ARG A 265 -23.83 -26.07 9.13
CA ARG A 265 -22.94 -26.91 9.94
C ARG A 265 -22.17 -27.90 9.07
N ASP A 266 -22.86 -28.64 8.21
CA ASP A 266 -22.26 -29.71 7.43
C ASP A 266 -21.36 -29.17 6.30
N TYR A 267 -21.73 -28.05 5.68
CA TYR A 267 -20.85 -27.36 4.73
C TYR A 267 -19.60 -26.77 5.42
N VAL A 268 -19.75 -26.13 6.57
CA VAL A 268 -18.64 -25.58 7.37
C VAL A 268 -17.69 -26.70 7.84
N ARG A 269 -18.21 -27.86 8.22
CA ARG A 269 -17.41 -29.07 8.49
C ARG A 269 -16.63 -29.50 7.24
N SER A 270 -17.24 -29.48 6.05
CA SER A 270 -16.56 -29.79 4.78
C SER A 270 -15.47 -28.77 4.39
N LEU A 271 -15.61 -27.49 4.75
CA LEU A 271 -14.55 -26.48 4.57
C LEU A 271 -13.30 -26.84 5.38
N GLY A 272 -13.46 -27.41 6.58
CA GLY A 272 -12.37 -27.98 7.37
C GLY A 272 -11.67 -29.16 6.65
N THR A 273 -12.44 -30.06 6.05
CA THR A 273 -11.89 -31.17 5.24
C THR A 273 -11.17 -30.68 3.98
N ARG A 274 -11.73 -29.71 3.26
CA ARG A 274 -11.09 -29.05 2.11
C ARG A 274 -9.75 -28.42 2.50
N ALA A 275 -9.73 -27.68 3.61
CA ALA A 275 -8.51 -27.04 4.11
C ALA A 275 -7.43 -28.06 4.52
N GLU A 276 -7.82 -29.23 5.03
CA GLU A 276 -6.89 -30.34 5.31
C GLU A 276 -6.37 -31.02 4.03
N ALA A 277 -7.22 -31.22 3.03
CA ALA A 277 -6.82 -31.80 1.74
C ALA A 277 -5.81 -30.91 0.99
N ILE A 278 -5.98 -29.59 1.07
CA ILE A 278 -4.99 -28.62 0.58
C ILE A 278 -3.71 -28.67 1.44
N ARG A 279 -3.82 -28.63 2.77
CA ARG A 279 -2.66 -28.64 3.70
C ARG A 279 -1.77 -29.89 3.54
N SER A 280 -2.37 -31.02 3.20
CA SER A 280 -1.68 -32.29 2.94
C SER A 280 -1.16 -32.44 1.50
N GLY A 281 -1.38 -31.44 0.63
CA GLY A 281 -0.97 -31.46 -0.77
C GLY A 281 -1.81 -32.37 -1.67
N GLY A 282 -2.98 -32.85 -1.20
CA GLY A 282 -3.87 -33.73 -1.94
C GLY A 282 -4.74 -33.04 -3.01
N VAL A 283 -4.73 -31.71 -3.06
CA VAL A 283 -5.49 -30.87 -4.02
C VAL A 283 -4.58 -29.77 -4.56
N LYS A 284 -4.68 -29.42 -5.85
CA LYS A 284 -3.87 -28.32 -6.43
C LYS A 284 -4.50 -26.96 -6.14
N SER A 285 -3.67 -25.92 -5.99
CA SER A 285 -4.12 -24.53 -5.76
C SER A 285 -5.10 -23.98 -6.82
N SER A 286 -5.04 -24.51 -8.05
CA SER A 286 -5.94 -24.19 -9.17
C SER A 286 -7.31 -24.85 -9.06
N GLU A 287 -7.44 -25.90 -8.24
CA GLU A 287 -8.67 -26.68 -8.01
C GLU A 287 -9.36 -26.19 -6.74
N ASP A 288 -8.61 -26.03 -5.65
CA ASP A 288 -9.07 -25.37 -4.42
C ASP A 288 -7.89 -24.69 -3.67
N ASN A 289 -8.18 -23.64 -2.91
CA ASN A 289 -7.16 -22.89 -2.16
C ASN A 289 -7.78 -22.12 -0.98
N MET A 290 -6.95 -21.67 -0.04
CA MET A 290 -7.40 -21.04 1.21
C MET A 290 -8.19 -19.73 1.00
N LEU A 291 -7.99 -19.04 -0.13
CA LEU A 291 -8.79 -17.86 -0.51
C LEU A 291 -10.20 -18.25 -0.96
N VAL A 292 -10.34 -19.33 -1.74
CA VAL A 292 -11.63 -19.88 -2.17
C VAL A 292 -12.42 -20.38 -0.96
N ILE A 293 -11.81 -21.20 -0.08
CA ILE A 293 -12.45 -21.67 1.17
C ILE A 293 -12.88 -20.48 2.05
N SER A 294 -12.04 -19.46 2.21
CA SER A 294 -12.41 -18.26 2.99
C SER A 294 -13.54 -17.44 2.34
N SER A 295 -13.58 -17.41 1.01
CA SER A 295 -14.70 -16.84 0.24
C SER A 295 -15.99 -17.63 0.51
N ASP A 296 -15.92 -18.96 0.42
CA ASP A 296 -17.07 -19.85 0.55
C ASP A 296 -17.61 -19.89 1.98
N GLY A 297 -16.73 -19.84 2.98
CA GLY A 297 -17.09 -19.68 4.39
C GLY A 297 -17.85 -18.38 4.65
N ARG A 298 -17.43 -17.26 4.05
CA ARG A 298 -18.14 -15.98 4.16
C ARG A 298 -19.46 -15.97 3.36
N LYS A 299 -19.53 -16.66 2.22
CA LYS A 299 -20.79 -16.87 1.48
C LYS A 299 -21.79 -17.69 2.30
N CYS A 300 -21.40 -18.85 2.82
CA CYS A 300 -22.31 -19.74 3.53
C CYS A 300 -22.82 -19.14 4.85
N ALA A 301 -21.98 -18.37 5.55
CA ALA A 301 -22.36 -17.58 6.72
C ALA A 301 -23.39 -16.46 6.43
N LEU A 302 -23.54 -16.05 5.16
CA LEU A 302 -24.68 -15.24 4.71
C LEU A 302 -25.88 -16.13 4.37
N ASP A 303 -25.72 -17.05 3.41
CA ASP A 303 -26.66 -18.13 3.15
C ASP A 303 -25.98 -19.30 2.40
N VAL A 304 -26.37 -20.53 2.72
CA VAL A 304 -25.84 -21.75 2.10
C VAL A 304 -26.19 -21.86 0.61
N SER A 305 -27.25 -21.18 0.14
CA SER A 305 -27.61 -21.16 -1.29
C SER A 305 -26.55 -20.50 -2.19
N LEU A 306 -25.58 -19.80 -1.61
CA LEU A 306 -24.47 -19.15 -2.33
C LEU A 306 -23.28 -20.09 -2.60
N VAL A 307 -23.33 -21.31 -2.08
CA VAL A 307 -22.27 -22.33 -2.20
C VAL A 307 -22.79 -23.74 -2.53
N LEU A 308 -24.05 -24.04 -2.21
CA LEU A 308 -24.70 -25.32 -2.51
C LEU A 308 -26.04 -25.08 -3.21
N ALA A 309 -26.34 -25.94 -4.20
CA ALA A 309 -27.63 -25.96 -4.86
C ALA A 309 -28.73 -26.25 -3.82
N SER A 310 -29.77 -25.41 -3.78
CA SER A 310 -30.84 -25.49 -2.80
C SER A 310 -32.11 -24.81 -3.30
N ASN A 311 -33.25 -25.11 -2.67
CA ASN A 311 -34.54 -24.50 -3.02
C ASN A 311 -34.47 -22.97 -2.86
N PRO A 312 -34.66 -22.16 -3.92
CA PRO A 312 -34.61 -20.69 -3.82
C PRO A 312 -35.75 -20.08 -2.98
N ASN A 313 -36.75 -20.86 -2.57
CA ASN A 313 -37.78 -20.44 -1.61
C ASN A 313 -37.68 -21.18 -0.25
N GLY A 314 -36.58 -21.90 0.01
CA GLY A 314 -36.32 -22.56 1.29
C GLY A 314 -36.06 -21.59 2.46
N PRO A 315 -35.82 -22.10 3.67
CA PRO A 315 -35.42 -21.27 4.81
C PRO A 315 -34.05 -20.60 4.54
N MET A 316 -33.91 -19.35 4.97
CA MET A 316 -32.67 -18.57 4.87
C MET A 316 -32.41 -17.87 6.22
N PRO A 317 -32.04 -18.60 7.29
CA PRO A 317 -32.26 -18.15 8.68
C PRO A 317 -31.73 -16.74 9.02
N LYS A 318 -30.54 -16.38 8.52
CA LYS A 318 -29.95 -15.05 8.72
C LYS A 318 -30.70 -13.95 7.97
N VAL A 319 -31.14 -14.22 6.74
CA VAL A 319 -31.95 -13.31 5.92
C VAL A 319 -33.36 -13.17 6.50
N ASP A 320 -33.95 -14.26 6.97
CA ASP A 320 -35.26 -14.26 7.63
C ASP A 320 -35.23 -13.47 8.94
N ARG A 321 -34.20 -13.62 9.77
CA ARG A 321 -34.03 -12.83 11.00
C ARG A 321 -33.79 -11.34 10.73
N LEU A 322 -33.03 -10.99 9.69
CA LEU A 322 -32.94 -9.60 9.20
C LEU A 322 -34.31 -9.05 8.79
N VAL A 323 -35.05 -9.82 8.00
CA VAL A 323 -36.39 -9.44 7.50
C VAL A 323 -37.35 -9.19 8.67
N GLU A 324 -37.24 -9.97 9.75
CA GLU A 324 -38.00 -9.76 10.98
C GLU A 324 -37.64 -8.44 11.67
N THR A 325 -36.35 -8.17 11.90
CA THR A 325 -35.90 -6.89 12.49
C THR A 325 -36.41 -5.71 11.67
N VAL A 326 -36.20 -5.74 10.36
CA VAL A 326 -36.56 -4.64 9.45
C VAL A 326 -38.07 -4.44 9.37
N ALA A 327 -38.86 -5.51 9.43
CA ALA A 327 -40.33 -5.44 9.42
C ALA A 327 -40.93 -5.00 10.77
N ALA A 328 -40.28 -5.31 11.90
CA ALA A 328 -40.65 -4.77 13.21
C ALA A 328 -40.40 -3.25 13.27
N ILE A 329 -39.17 -2.81 12.95
CA ILE A 329 -38.79 -1.40 12.92
C ILE A 329 -39.64 -0.63 11.90
N HIS A 330 -39.92 -1.19 10.72
CA HIS A 330 -40.78 -0.55 9.72
C HIS A 330 -42.19 -0.32 10.27
N ARG A 331 -42.81 -1.35 10.84
CA ARG A 331 -44.15 -1.27 11.45
C ARG A 331 -44.19 -0.18 12.53
N MET A 332 -43.29 -0.27 13.50
CA MET A 332 -43.26 0.59 14.69
C MET A 332 -42.92 2.06 14.35
N SER A 333 -41.98 2.30 13.43
CA SER A 333 -41.62 3.65 12.98
C SER A 333 -42.53 4.24 11.90
N THR A 334 -43.66 3.59 11.58
CA THR A 334 -44.59 4.05 10.53
C THR A 334 -45.14 5.46 10.75
N PRO A 335 -45.57 5.88 11.97
CA PRO A 335 -46.03 7.25 12.21
C PRO A 335 -44.96 8.30 11.87
N MET A 336 -43.69 7.99 12.13
CA MET A 336 -42.54 8.89 11.91
C MET A 336 -41.93 8.75 10.50
N ARG A 337 -42.40 7.79 9.70
CA ARG A 337 -41.81 7.35 8.42
C ARG A 337 -40.32 7.00 8.52
N GLY A 338 -39.93 6.29 9.59
CA GLY A 338 -38.53 5.85 9.80
C GLY A 338 -37.99 5.04 8.62
N ALA A 339 -36.77 5.37 8.19
CA ALA A 339 -36.07 4.71 7.11
C ALA A 339 -34.88 3.89 7.62
N GLN A 340 -34.52 2.86 6.87
CA GLN A 340 -33.56 1.82 7.26
C GLN A 340 -32.61 1.50 6.11
N LEU A 341 -31.32 1.27 6.41
CA LEU A 341 -30.29 0.96 5.43
C LEU A 341 -29.64 -0.41 5.70
N VAL A 342 -29.84 -1.35 4.78
CA VAL A 342 -29.35 -2.73 4.85
C VAL A 342 -28.07 -2.87 4.01
N PHE A 343 -26.96 -3.19 4.65
CA PHE A 343 -25.67 -3.42 4.01
C PHE A 343 -25.36 -4.90 3.81
N CYS A 344 -25.19 -5.31 2.56
CA CYS A 344 -24.77 -6.64 2.14
C CYS A 344 -23.70 -6.54 1.04
N ASP A 345 -22.43 -6.75 1.40
CA ASP A 345 -21.29 -6.68 0.46
C ASP A 345 -21.08 -7.97 -0.34
N LEU A 346 -21.74 -9.06 0.07
CA LEU A 346 -21.73 -10.34 -0.62
C LEU A 346 -22.98 -10.48 -1.49
N ALA A 347 -22.93 -11.35 -2.51
CA ALA A 347 -24.05 -11.62 -3.42
C ALA A 347 -24.72 -10.35 -4.00
N THR A 348 -23.95 -9.28 -4.20
CA THR A 348 -24.44 -8.04 -4.83
C THR A 348 -24.97 -8.35 -6.24
N PRO A 349 -26.07 -7.71 -6.70
CA PRO A 349 -26.64 -7.99 -8.01
C PRO A 349 -25.63 -7.74 -9.13
N LYS A 350 -25.08 -8.83 -9.70
CA LYS A 350 -24.25 -8.75 -10.90
C LYS A 350 -25.15 -8.29 -12.05
N ALA A 351 -24.99 -7.05 -12.48
CA ALA A 351 -25.52 -6.61 -13.77
C ALA A 351 -25.05 -7.59 -14.85
N LYS A 352 -25.96 -8.00 -15.75
CA LYS A 352 -25.77 -9.09 -16.74
C LYS A 352 -24.78 -8.75 -17.89
N GLN A 353 -23.75 -7.95 -17.60
CA GLN A 353 -22.77 -7.41 -18.55
C GLN A 353 -21.30 -7.66 -18.13
N ALA A 354 -21.01 -7.95 -16.86
CA ALA A 354 -19.65 -7.91 -16.31
C ALA A 354 -18.84 -9.21 -16.48
N ARG A 355 -18.67 -9.68 -17.74
CA ARG A 355 -17.63 -10.64 -18.16
C ARG A 355 -17.40 -10.60 -19.68
N LYS A 356 -17.36 -9.40 -20.28
CA LYS A 356 -17.10 -9.23 -21.72
C LYS A 356 -15.78 -8.55 -22.07
N ASP A 357 -15.17 -7.85 -21.12
CA ASP A 357 -14.02 -6.96 -21.38
C ASP A 357 -12.67 -7.53 -20.90
N ASP A 358 -12.68 -8.52 -19.99
CA ASP A 358 -11.48 -9.27 -19.54
C ASP A 358 -11.20 -10.54 -20.38
N ALA A 359 -11.98 -10.78 -21.44
CA ALA A 359 -11.92 -12.00 -22.25
C ALA A 359 -11.14 -11.80 -23.57
N THR A 360 -9.84 -11.48 -23.48
CA THR A 360 -8.92 -11.54 -24.64
C THR A 360 -8.23 -12.91 -24.72
N GLY A 361 -9.04 -13.96 -24.78
CA GLY A 361 -8.66 -15.37 -24.93
C GLY A 361 -9.92 -16.20 -25.19
N ASP A 362 -9.83 -17.21 -26.05
CA ASP A 362 -11.01 -17.91 -26.61
C ASP A 362 -11.67 -18.90 -25.63
N ASP A 363 -11.12 -19.10 -24.43
CA ASP A 363 -11.59 -20.03 -23.38
C ASP A 363 -12.77 -19.47 -22.56
N ALA A 364 -13.76 -18.89 -23.24
CA ALA A 364 -14.99 -18.37 -22.64
C ALA A 364 -16.06 -19.46 -22.50
N GLU A 365 -15.79 -20.49 -21.68
CA GLU A 365 -16.78 -21.53 -21.37
C GLU A 365 -18.07 -20.89 -20.80
N ALA A 366 -19.21 -21.30 -21.36
CA ALA A 366 -20.50 -20.81 -20.93
C ALA A 366 -20.90 -21.46 -19.61
N LEU A 367 -21.35 -20.65 -18.64
CA LEU A 367 -21.89 -21.13 -17.37
C LEU A 367 -22.94 -22.22 -17.61
N THR A 368 -22.75 -23.35 -16.95
CA THR A 368 -23.67 -24.49 -16.99
C THR A 368 -25.04 -24.12 -16.42
N GLY A 369 -26.07 -24.91 -16.74
CA GLY A 369 -27.43 -24.70 -16.21
C GLY A 369 -27.47 -24.70 -14.69
N ASP A 370 -26.62 -25.51 -14.05
CA ASP A 370 -26.53 -25.64 -12.60
C ASP A 370 -25.81 -24.44 -11.95
N GLU A 371 -24.78 -23.88 -12.59
CA GLU A 371 -24.17 -22.61 -12.15
C GLU A 371 -25.14 -21.42 -12.25
N LEU A 372 -26.04 -21.42 -13.24
CA LEU A 372 -27.10 -20.42 -13.32
C LEU A 372 -28.13 -20.63 -12.19
N ALA A 373 -28.50 -21.88 -11.88
CA ALA A 373 -29.40 -22.22 -10.78
C ALA A 373 -28.83 -21.88 -9.39
N LEU A 374 -27.50 -21.92 -9.22
CA LEU A 374 -26.79 -21.47 -8.02
C LEU A 374 -26.89 -19.95 -7.76
N THR A 375 -27.32 -19.13 -8.73
CA THR A 375 -27.41 -17.67 -8.56
C THR A 375 -28.69 -17.21 -7.84
N THR A 376 -28.86 -17.61 -6.58
CA THR A 376 -29.89 -17.03 -5.71
C THR A 376 -29.56 -15.57 -5.39
N ASP A 377 -30.28 -14.64 -6.01
CA ASP A 377 -30.18 -13.20 -5.76
C ASP A 377 -30.71 -12.86 -4.34
N ILE A 378 -29.79 -12.72 -3.39
CA ILE A 378 -30.10 -12.39 -1.98
C ILE A 378 -30.82 -11.05 -1.86
N TYR A 379 -30.53 -10.06 -2.72
CA TYR A 379 -31.21 -8.76 -2.69
C TYR A 379 -32.68 -8.91 -3.08
N ALA A 380 -32.95 -9.67 -4.15
CA ALA A 380 -34.31 -10.02 -4.55
C ALA A 380 -35.04 -10.86 -3.48
N GLN A 381 -34.35 -11.75 -2.78
CA GLN A 381 -34.92 -12.53 -1.68
C GLN A 381 -35.28 -11.67 -0.47
N ILE A 382 -34.39 -10.76 -0.03
CA ILE A 382 -34.68 -9.79 1.03
C ILE A 382 -35.92 -8.98 0.64
N LYS A 383 -35.96 -8.37 -0.55
CA LYS A 383 -37.13 -7.60 -1.02
C LYS A 383 -38.41 -8.44 -1.00
N ARG A 384 -38.38 -9.67 -1.54
CA ARG A 384 -39.53 -10.59 -1.58
C ARG A 384 -40.03 -10.96 -0.18
N ARG A 385 -39.13 -11.21 0.77
CA ARG A 385 -39.46 -11.58 2.15
C ARG A 385 -39.98 -10.39 2.97
N LEU A 386 -39.42 -9.20 2.79
CA LEU A 386 -39.95 -7.94 3.34
C LEU A 386 -41.38 -7.65 2.84
N ALA A 387 -41.61 -7.82 1.53
CA ALA A 387 -42.94 -7.66 0.94
C ALA A 387 -43.96 -8.66 1.52
N ARG A 388 -43.57 -9.93 1.69
CA ARG A 388 -44.39 -10.96 2.37
C ARG A 388 -44.70 -10.64 3.83
N ARG A 389 -43.83 -9.89 4.54
CA ARG A 389 -44.09 -9.39 5.92
C ARG A 389 -44.94 -8.11 5.97
N GLY A 390 -45.39 -7.59 4.81
CA GLY A 390 -46.31 -6.45 4.70
C GLY A 390 -45.68 -5.10 4.38
N ILE A 391 -44.36 -5.04 4.12
CA ILE A 391 -43.72 -3.78 3.69
C ILE A 391 -44.10 -3.49 2.23
N PRO A 392 -44.66 -2.31 1.88
CA PRO A 392 -44.99 -2.00 0.50
C PRO A 392 -43.74 -1.98 -0.39
N GLU A 393 -43.75 -2.68 -1.52
CA GLU A 393 -42.60 -2.69 -2.45
C GLU A 393 -42.21 -1.28 -2.94
N ALA A 394 -43.17 -0.36 -2.99
CA ALA A 394 -42.96 1.04 -3.32
C ALA A 394 -42.02 1.76 -2.32
N GLU A 395 -41.96 1.32 -1.06
CA GLU A 395 -41.06 1.89 -0.04
C GLU A 395 -39.68 1.20 0.01
N ILE A 396 -39.47 0.11 -0.72
CA ILE A 396 -38.19 -0.62 -0.80
C ILE A 396 -37.39 -0.13 -2.03
N ALA A 397 -36.06 -0.05 -1.93
CA ALA A 397 -35.17 0.25 -3.06
C ALA A 397 -33.83 -0.50 -2.99
N PHE A 398 -33.21 -0.75 -4.15
CA PHE A 398 -31.81 -1.14 -4.23
C PHE A 398 -30.95 0.06 -4.63
N ALA A 399 -29.88 0.34 -3.89
CA ALA A 399 -28.94 1.41 -4.26
C ALA A 399 -28.23 1.15 -5.60
N HIS A 400 -28.19 -0.11 -6.04
CA HIS A 400 -27.59 -0.56 -7.31
C HIS A 400 -28.42 -0.15 -8.55
N ASP A 401 -29.71 0.17 -8.39
CA ASP A 401 -30.56 0.62 -9.50
C ASP A 401 -30.28 2.09 -9.88
N ALA A 402 -29.79 2.89 -8.92
CA ALA A 402 -29.43 4.28 -9.09
C ALA A 402 -28.02 4.42 -9.70
N LYS A 403 -27.95 4.38 -11.03
CA LYS A 403 -26.70 4.35 -11.80
C LYS A 403 -26.12 5.74 -12.04
N THR A 404 -26.95 6.72 -12.37
CA THR A 404 -26.53 8.11 -12.63
C THR A 404 -26.55 8.97 -11.35
N THR A 405 -25.90 10.13 -11.38
CA THR A 405 -25.88 11.07 -10.25
C THR A 405 -27.29 11.58 -9.92
N GLU A 406 -28.11 11.83 -10.94
CA GLU A 406 -29.48 12.31 -10.82
C GLU A 406 -30.37 11.24 -10.17
N GLN A 407 -30.21 9.97 -10.59
CA GLN A 407 -30.91 8.83 -9.99
C GLN A 407 -30.52 8.61 -8.52
N LYS A 408 -29.25 8.80 -8.17
CA LYS A 408 -28.77 8.73 -6.78
C LYS A 408 -29.36 9.84 -5.93
N ASN A 409 -29.30 11.09 -6.41
CA ASN A 409 -29.88 12.23 -5.71
C ASN A 409 -31.40 12.10 -5.53
N ALA A 410 -32.10 11.57 -6.53
CA ALA A 410 -33.53 11.25 -6.43
C ALA A 410 -33.83 10.15 -5.39
N LEU A 411 -33.00 9.11 -5.31
CA LEU A 411 -33.10 8.09 -4.27
C LEU A 411 -32.84 8.67 -2.88
N PHE A 412 -31.80 9.49 -2.71
CA PHE A 412 -31.45 10.09 -1.41
C PHE A 412 -32.55 11.01 -0.91
N LYS A 413 -33.07 11.89 -1.78
CA LYS A 413 -34.23 12.74 -1.48
C LYS A 413 -35.45 11.91 -1.08
N ALA A 414 -35.75 10.83 -1.82
CA ALA A 414 -36.85 9.93 -1.48
C ALA A 414 -36.68 9.21 -0.13
N VAL A 415 -35.46 9.00 0.36
CA VAL A 415 -35.21 8.47 1.71
C VAL A 415 -35.48 9.53 2.79
N ASN A 416 -34.97 10.75 2.63
CA ASN A 416 -35.18 11.84 3.61
C ASN A 416 -36.66 12.26 3.72
N GLU A 417 -37.39 12.23 2.60
CA GLU A 417 -38.85 12.42 2.58
C GLU A 417 -39.62 11.21 3.16
N GLY A 418 -38.95 10.12 3.48
CA GLY A 418 -39.55 8.88 3.95
C GLY A 418 -40.40 8.16 2.89
N ARG A 419 -40.22 8.46 1.59
CA ARG A 419 -40.88 7.76 0.46
C ARG A 419 -40.22 6.41 0.18
N LYS A 420 -38.92 6.29 0.44
CA LYS A 420 -38.19 5.02 0.55
C LYS A 420 -37.81 4.79 2.01
N ARG A 421 -38.30 3.70 2.60
CA ARG A 421 -38.13 3.36 4.03
C ARG A 421 -37.24 2.15 4.26
N VAL A 422 -36.93 1.37 3.22
CA VAL A 422 -35.87 0.34 3.27
C VAL A 422 -35.00 0.44 2.02
N VAL A 423 -33.71 0.70 2.19
CA VAL A 423 -32.72 0.68 1.10
C VAL A 423 -31.75 -0.47 1.34
N ILE A 424 -31.49 -1.27 0.31
CA ILE A 424 -30.54 -2.40 0.37
C ILE A 424 -29.36 -2.09 -0.55
N ALA A 425 -28.15 -2.19 -0.02
CA ALA A 425 -26.95 -1.63 -0.62
C ALA A 425 -25.67 -2.41 -0.26
N SER A 426 -24.61 -2.16 -1.04
CA SER A 426 -23.24 -2.51 -0.67
C SER A 426 -22.50 -1.26 -0.21
N SER A 427 -21.41 -1.45 0.53
CA SER A 427 -20.53 -0.38 1.01
C SER A 427 -19.97 0.46 -0.16
N GLU A 428 -19.75 -0.15 -1.33
CA GLU A 428 -19.29 0.57 -2.52
C GLU A 428 -20.34 1.56 -3.07
N LYS A 429 -21.64 1.30 -2.90
CA LYS A 429 -22.71 2.17 -3.43
C LYS A 429 -23.25 3.22 -2.46
N MET A 430 -23.17 2.97 -1.14
CA MET A 430 -23.71 3.87 -0.11
C MET A 430 -22.68 4.28 0.97
N GLY A 431 -21.47 3.72 0.95
CA GLY A 431 -20.45 3.95 1.96
C GLY A 431 -19.84 5.35 1.94
N VAL A 432 -19.68 6.00 0.79
CA VAL A 432 -19.02 7.32 0.66
C VAL A 432 -19.96 8.37 0.09
N GLY A 433 -19.94 9.60 0.64
CA GLY A 433 -20.58 10.77 0.03
C GLY A 433 -22.11 10.79 -0.03
N VAL A 434 -22.82 9.99 0.79
CA VAL A 434 -24.29 9.85 0.71
C VAL A 434 -25.01 10.55 1.87
N ASN A 435 -25.97 11.43 1.54
CA ASN A 435 -26.75 12.23 2.47
C ASN A 435 -28.19 11.67 2.62
N VAL A 436 -28.37 10.69 3.50
CA VAL A 436 -29.66 10.00 3.76
C VAL A 436 -30.10 10.01 5.23
N HIS A 437 -29.54 10.93 6.03
CA HIS A 437 -29.57 10.88 7.49
C HIS A 437 -30.89 11.38 8.11
N GLU A 438 -31.62 12.31 7.48
CA GLU A 438 -32.79 12.99 8.08
C GLU A 438 -33.83 12.04 8.69
N ARG A 439 -34.02 10.86 8.09
CA ARG A 439 -34.93 9.81 8.58
C ARG A 439 -34.24 8.46 8.77
N MET A 440 -32.91 8.43 8.90
CA MET A 440 -32.19 7.19 9.14
C MET A 440 -32.36 6.77 10.61
N LEU A 441 -33.27 5.82 10.85
CA LEU A 441 -33.54 5.28 12.18
C LEU A 441 -32.64 4.07 12.49
N ALA A 442 -32.35 3.24 11.49
CA ALA A 442 -31.58 2.02 11.69
C ALA A 442 -30.64 1.65 10.52
N ILE A 443 -29.48 1.11 10.87
CA ILE A 443 -28.54 0.48 9.93
C ILE A 443 -28.40 -1.00 10.27
N HIS A 444 -28.41 -1.86 9.23
CA HIS A 444 -28.34 -3.32 9.36
C HIS A 444 -27.14 -3.87 8.59
N HIS A 445 -26.14 -4.38 9.30
CA HIS A 445 -24.94 -4.99 8.74
C HIS A 445 -25.16 -6.50 8.60
N LEU A 446 -25.82 -6.90 7.51
CA LEU A 446 -26.06 -8.32 7.19
C LEU A 446 -24.74 -9.06 6.94
N THR A 447 -23.74 -8.36 6.41
CA THR A 447 -22.37 -8.87 6.23
C THR A 447 -21.33 -7.90 6.82
N PRO A 448 -20.30 -8.41 7.53
CA PRO A 448 -19.17 -7.60 7.99
C PRO A 448 -18.38 -7.01 6.82
N THR A 449 -17.87 -5.79 7.00
CA THR A 449 -16.89 -5.20 6.08
C THR A 449 -15.55 -5.95 6.18
N TRP A 450 -14.72 -5.82 5.16
CA TRP A 450 -13.32 -6.28 5.22
C TRP A 450 -12.44 -5.37 6.08
N LYS A 451 -12.84 -4.10 6.29
CA LYS A 451 -12.02 -3.05 6.88
C LYS A 451 -12.82 -2.14 7.84
N PRO A 452 -12.15 -1.57 8.85
CA PRO A 452 -12.75 -0.59 9.78
C PRO A 452 -13.30 0.65 9.09
N ASP A 453 -12.60 1.15 8.06
CA ASP A 453 -12.99 2.36 7.33
C ASP A 453 -14.42 2.27 6.79
N GLY A 454 -14.74 1.14 6.16
CA GLY A 454 -16.08 0.82 5.69
C GLY A 454 -17.14 0.72 6.80
N LEU A 455 -16.80 0.35 8.05
CA LEU A 455 -17.79 0.34 9.13
C LEU A 455 -18.10 1.77 9.58
N ILE A 456 -17.08 2.55 9.92
CA ILE A 456 -17.19 3.96 10.33
C ILE A 456 -17.95 4.77 9.28
N GLN A 457 -17.62 4.57 8.00
CA GLN A 457 -18.31 5.18 6.87
C GLN A 457 -19.79 4.79 6.74
N ARG A 458 -20.17 3.54 7.05
CA ARG A 458 -21.58 3.11 7.13
C ARG A 458 -22.29 3.81 8.30
N THR A 459 -21.74 3.74 9.52
CA THR A 459 -22.33 4.31 10.74
C THR A 459 -22.60 5.81 10.59
N GLY A 460 -21.63 6.55 10.05
CA GLY A 460 -21.75 7.99 9.74
C GLY A 460 -22.74 8.34 8.62
N ARG A 461 -23.59 7.42 8.14
CA ARG A 461 -24.79 7.72 7.34
C ARG A 461 -26.03 7.95 8.21
N MET A 462 -25.95 7.61 9.49
CA MET A 462 -26.99 7.74 10.51
C MET A 462 -26.58 8.74 11.60
N GLU A 463 -25.35 8.64 12.09
CA GLU A 463 -24.73 9.61 13.03
C GLU A 463 -24.35 10.91 12.30
N ARG A 464 -25.32 11.82 12.17
CA ARG A 464 -25.14 13.17 11.62
C ARG A 464 -26.15 14.16 12.22
N PRO A 465 -25.78 15.45 12.35
CA PRO A 465 -26.74 16.53 12.66
C PRO A 465 -27.89 16.56 11.65
N GLY A 466 -29.09 16.96 12.10
CA GLY A 466 -30.29 16.99 11.27
C GLY A 466 -30.98 15.64 11.09
N ASN A 467 -30.52 14.57 11.76
CA ASN A 467 -31.32 13.35 11.92
C ASN A 467 -32.48 13.65 12.89
N ARG A 468 -33.71 13.23 12.55
CA ARG A 468 -34.94 13.58 13.29
C ARG A 468 -35.20 12.72 14.55
N TYR A 469 -34.29 11.81 14.90
CA TYR A 469 -34.40 10.91 16.04
C TYR A 469 -33.24 11.12 17.02
N GLY A 470 -33.53 11.32 18.31
CA GLY A 470 -32.49 11.46 19.33
C GLY A 470 -31.75 10.15 19.67
N GLU A 471 -32.33 9.00 19.32
CA GLU A 471 -31.79 7.66 19.56
C GLU A 471 -31.97 6.80 18.29
N VAL A 472 -30.91 6.09 17.87
CA VAL A 472 -30.81 5.37 16.58
C VAL A 472 -30.11 4.01 16.73
N PHE A 473 -30.35 3.08 15.80
CA PHE A 473 -30.08 1.65 16.02
C PHE A 473 -29.13 1.05 14.98
N GLU A 474 -28.06 0.38 15.43
CA GLU A 474 -27.07 -0.24 14.53
C GLU A 474 -26.96 -1.75 14.81
N PHE A 475 -27.42 -2.58 13.87
CA PHE A 475 -27.54 -4.03 14.03
C PHE A 475 -26.45 -4.80 13.27
N VAL A 476 -25.79 -5.75 13.93
CA VAL A 476 -24.84 -6.68 13.29
C VAL A 476 -25.35 -8.11 13.38
N TYR A 477 -25.44 -8.81 12.23
CA TYR A 477 -26.03 -10.15 12.16
C TYR A 477 -24.94 -11.22 12.22
N VAL A 478 -25.05 -12.12 13.20
CA VAL A 478 -24.03 -13.12 13.54
C VAL A 478 -24.66 -14.52 13.62
N THR A 479 -24.19 -15.43 12.79
CA THR A 479 -24.55 -16.86 12.85
C THR A 479 -23.48 -17.62 13.65
N PRO A 480 -23.79 -18.19 14.83
CA PRO A 480 -22.83 -18.99 15.60
C PRO A 480 -22.32 -20.20 14.82
N GLY A 481 -21.08 -20.65 15.12
CA GLY A 481 -20.46 -21.77 14.40
C GLY A 481 -20.21 -21.51 12.91
N SER A 482 -19.98 -20.25 12.53
CA SER A 482 -19.72 -19.84 11.14
C SER A 482 -18.60 -18.79 11.05
N PHE A 483 -18.22 -18.41 9.82
CA PHE A 483 -17.23 -17.37 9.55
C PHE A 483 -17.67 -15.95 9.99
N ASP A 484 -18.94 -15.73 10.35
CA ASP A 484 -19.41 -14.45 10.89
C ASP A 484 -18.63 -14.04 12.15
N GLY A 485 -18.52 -14.94 13.13
CA GLY A 485 -17.92 -14.62 14.43
C GLY A 485 -16.46 -14.17 14.30
N PHE A 486 -15.66 -14.95 13.58
CA PHE A 486 -14.26 -14.62 13.26
C PHE A 486 -14.14 -13.30 12.48
N SER A 487 -15.01 -13.06 11.49
CA SER A 487 -15.00 -11.84 10.68
C SER A 487 -15.32 -10.59 11.51
N TRP A 488 -16.33 -10.68 12.39
CA TRP A 488 -16.71 -9.58 13.29
C TRP A 488 -15.66 -9.34 14.37
N GLN A 489 -15.09 -10.38 14.98
CA GLN A 489 -14.00 -10.27 15.96
C GLN A 489 -12.75 -9.61 15.36
N THR A 490 -12.35 -10.01 14.14
CA THR A 490 -11.21 -9.41 13.42
C THR A 490 -11.44 -7.91 13.16
N LEU A 491 -12.68 -7.52 12.83
CA LEU A 491 -13.07 -6.14 12.61
C LEU A 491 -13.11 -5.33 13.92
N GLU A 492 -13.61 -5.93 15.01
CA GLU A 492 -13.71 -5.34 16.36
C GLU A 492 -12.31 -4.99 16.91
N THR A 493 -11.33 -5.88 16.80
CA THR A 493 -9.95 -5.60 17.23
C THR A 493 -9.28 -4.50 16.39
N LYS A 494 -9.44 -4.52 15.06
CA LYS A 494 -8.91 -3.46 14.18
C LYS A 494 -9.54 -2.08 14.46
N LEU A 495 -10.81 -2.04 14.87
CA LEU A 495 -11.51 -0.81 15.26
C LEU A 495 -10.99 -0.21 16.58
N GLY A 496 -10.54 -1.04 17.53
CA GLY A 496 -9.92 -0.57 18.77
C GLY A 496 -8.64 0.24 18.49
N PHE A 497 -7.73 -0.32 17.70
CA PHE A 497 -6.47 0.29 17.30
C PHE A 497 -6.66 1.67 16.62
N ILE A 498 -7.65 1.80 15.73
CA ILE A 498 -7.96 3.07 15.06
C ILE A 498 -8.57 4.10 16.03
N LYS A 499 -9.43 3.68 16.96
CA LYS A 499 -9.99 4.59 17.97
C LYS A 499 -8.94 5.14 18.93
N ASP A 500 -7.94 4.34 19.31
CA ASP A 500 -6.83 4.80 20.15
C ASP A 500 -5.94 5.82 19.42
N LEU A 501 -5.74 5.64 18.10
CA LEU A 501 -5.11 6.63 17.21
C LEU A 501 -5.93 7.93 17.12
N GLU A 502 -7.23 7.83 16.82
CA GLU A 502 -8.14 8.99 16.65
C GLU A 502 -8.25 9.82 17.93
N ARG A 503 -8.23 9.17 19.09
CA ARG A 503 -8.27 9.84 20.41
C ARG A 503 -6.90 10.33 20.89
N GLY A 504 -5.82 10.08 20.14
CA GLY A 504 -4.46 10.37 20.58
C GLY A 504 -4.09 9.68 21.89
N ILE A 505 -4.61 8.48 22.19
CA ILE A 505 -4.36 7.78 23.45
C ILE A 505 -2.92 7.24 23.43
N VAL A 506 -2.03 7.94 24.12
CA VAL A 506 -0.59 7.80 23.94
C VAL A 506 0.01 6.59 24.69
N GLN A 507 -0.45 5.37 24.35
CA GLN A 507 0.36 4.17 24.55
C GLN A 507 1.73 4.38 23.87
N ARG A 508 2.83 3.87 24.44
CA ARG A 508 4.17 4.05 23.84
C ARG A 508 4.33 3.18 22.59
N ASP A 509 3.80 1.98 22.68
CA ASP A 509 3.82 0.92 21.68
C ASP A 509 2.37 0.43 21.50
N ALA A 510 2.05 -0.12 20.33
CA ALA A 510 0.75 -0.76 20.06
C ALA A 510 0.89 -1.84 18.98
N ASP A 511 0.09 -2.89 19.06
CA ASP A 511 0.11 -4.00 18.10
C ASP A 511 -0.90 -3.80 16.97
N ASP A 512 -0.52 -4.18 15.75
CA ASP A 512 -1.25 -4.00 14.49
C ASP A 512 -1.58 -5.38 13.87
N ILE A 513 -2.87 -5.67 13.78
CA ILE A 513 -3.40 -6.91 13.20
C ILE A 513 -3.88 -6.61 11.78
N GLY A 514 -2.95 -6.68 10.83
CA GLY A 514 -3.22 -6.37 9.41
C GLY A 514 -4.22 -7.33 8.72
N ASP A 515 -4.44 -7.14 7.41
CA ASP A 515 -5.31 -8.03 6.61
C ASP A 515 -4.80 -9.48 6.61
N GLU A 516 -5.43 -10.36 7.41
CA GLU A 516 -5.21 -11.80 7.40
C GLU A 516 -6.44 -12.52 6.82
N VAL A 517 -6.18 -13.44 5.89
CA VAL A 517 -7.16 -14.43 5.41
C VAL A 517 -7.45 -15.38 6.58
N ALA A 518 -8.66 -15.93 6.67
CA ALA A 518 -8.97 -16.94 7.70
C ALA A 518 -7.97 -18.10 7.58
N SER A 519 -7.06 -18.17 8.55
CA SER A 519 -5.99 -19.18 8.56
C SER A 519 -6.59 -20.57 8.76
N TYR A 520 -5.85 -21.62 8.39
CA TYR A 520 -6.28 -23.00 8.65
C TYR A 520 -6.66 -23.22 10.14
N ALA A 521 -6.01 -22.49 11.06
CA ALA A 521 -6.40 -22.40 12.47
C ALA A 521 -7.89 -22.01 12.64
N ALA A 522 -8.26 -20.84 12.13
CA ALA A 522 -9.60 -20.30 12.22
C ALA A 522 -10.61 -21.20 11.50
N ILE A 523 -10.30 -21.64 10.28
CA ILE A 523 -11.20 -22.52 9.51
C ILE A 523 -11.45 -23.84 10.26
N LYS A 524 -10.41 -24.44 10.84
CA LYS A 524 -10.55 -25.70 11.61
C LYS A 524 -11.25 -25.49 12.95
N ALA A 525 -10.98 -24.39 13.67
CA ALA A 525 -11.66 -24.06 14.92
C ALA A 525 -13.16 -23.75 14.72
N ILE A 526 -13.51 -23.05 13.64
CA ILE A 526 -14.90 -22.83 13.20
C ILE A 526 -15.55 -24.17 12.82
N ALA A 527 -14.85 -25.04 12.07
CA ALA A 527 -15.36 -26.33 11.62
C ALA A 527 -15.51 -27.38 12.74
N SER A 528 -14.68 -27.33 13.79
CA SER A 528 -14.73 -28.24 14.94
C SER A 528 -15.51 -27.68 16.13
N GLY A 529 -15.92 -26.42 16.11
CA GLY A 529 -16.55 -25.76 17.25
C GLY A 529 -15.68 -25.72 18.51
N ASN A 530 -14.34 -25.60 18.37
CA ASN A 530 -13.44 -25.63 19.51
C ASN A 530 -12.41 -24.48 19.47
N PRO A 531 -12.48 -23.49 20.39
CA PRO A 531 -11.56 -22.36 20.41
C PRO A 531 -10.10 -22.76 20.73
N LEU A 532 -9.88 -23.89 21.41
CA LEU A 532 -8.54 -24.42 21.68
C LEU A 532 -7.78 -24.77 20.39
N MET A 533 -8.49 -25.10 19.30
CA MET A 533 -7.87 -25.33 17.98
C MET A 533 -7.26 -24.06 17.38
N LEU A 534 -7.82 -22.88 17.65
CA LEU A 534 -7.23 -21.60 17.26
C LEU A 534 -5.93 -21.39 18.05
N LYS A 535 -6.02 -21.54 19.38
CA LYS A 535 -4.88 -21.39 20.30
C LYS A 535 -3.73 -22.36 19.99
N LYS A 536 -4.03 -23.59 19.56
CA LYS A 536 -2.98 -24.56 19.17
C LYS A 536 -2.19 -24.05 17.97
N VAL A 537 -2.86 -23.56 16.92
CA VAL A 537 -2.15 -23.13 15.71
C VAL A 537 -1.54 -21.74 15.85
N GLU A 538 -2.02 -20.88 16.76
CA GLU A 538 -1.26 -19.71 17.23
C GLU A 538 0.10 -20.14 17.80
N LEU A 539 0.12 -21.17 18.65
CA LEU A 539 1.34 -21.71 19.26
C LEU A 539 2.21 -22.49 18.24
N ASP A 540 1.61 -23.26 17.32
CA ASP A 540 2.35 -23.89 16.20
C ASP A 540 3.03 -22.82 15.33
N ALA A 541 2.33 -21.73 15.00
CA ALA A 541 2.85 -20.64 14.17
C ALA A 541 3.90 -19.78 14.91
N ALA A 542 3.72 -19.55 16.21
CA ALA A 542 4.75 -18.95 17.06
C ALA A 542 6.02 -19.81 17.10
N LEU A 543 5.86 -21.13 17.28
CA LEU A 543 7.00 -22.06 17.31
C LEU A 543 7.75 -22.09 15.96
N ILE A 544 7.05 -22.18 14.82
CA ILE A 544 7.67 -22.12 13.48
C ILE A 544 8.40 -20.79 13.24
N ARG A 545 7.86 -19.66 13.72
CA ARG A 545 8.54 -18.35 13.69
C ARG A 545 9.83 -18.40 14.51
N LEU A 546 9.75 -18.93 15.72
CA LEU A 546 10.85 -19.00 16.67
C LEU A 546 11.95 -19.95 16.17
N ASP A 547 11.61 -21.11 15.59
CA ASP A 547 12.55 -22.01 14.92
C ASP A 547 13.32 -21.32 13.79
N ALA A 548 12.64 -20.54 12.94
CA ALA A 548 13.28 -19.82 11.85
C ALA A 548 14.24 -18.72 12.35
N LEU A 549 13.83 -17.98 13.40
CA LEU A 549 14.65 -16.98 14.08
C LEU A 549 15.86 -17.63 14.78
N ARG A 550 15.67 -18.80 15.40
CA ARG A 550 16.72 -19.60 16.05
C ARG A 550 17.74 -20.10 15.02
N ALA A 551 17.26 -20.57 13.88
CA ALA A 551 18.10 -21.02 12.77
C ALA A 551 18.93 -19.85 12.17
N GLU A 552 18.38 -18.63 12.11
CA GLU A 552 19.13 -17.44 11.67
C GLU A 552 20.16 -16.98 12.71
N TRP A 553 19.82 -17.02 13.99
CA TRP A 553 20.78 -16.75 15.07
C TRP A 553 21.93 -17.78 15.08
N LEU A 554 21.62 -19.07 14.90
CA LEU A 554 22.62 -20.13 14.77
C LEU A 554 23.52 -19.94 13.52
N ARG A 555 22.95 -19.56 12.37
CA ARG A 555 23.73 -19.20 11.16
C ARG A 555 24.65 -18.01 11.44
N THR A 556 24.15 -16.96 12.06
CA THR A 556 24.92 -15.74 12.42
C THR A 556 26.07 -16.07 13.36
N ARG A 557 25.80 -16.82 14.44
CA ARG A 557 26.80 -17.27 15.42
C ARG A 557 27.87 -18.17 14.78
N SER A 558 27.47 -19.04 13.84
CA SER A 558 28.40 -19.86 13.04
C SER A 558 29.15 -19.06 11.97
N GLY A 559 28.70 -17.84 11.63
CA GLY A 559 29.51 -16.82 10.95
C GLY A 559 30.59 -16.29 11.87
N HIS A 560 30.17 -15.66 12.97
CA HIS A 560 31.06 -15.03 13.96
C HIS A 560 32.20 -15.95 14.45
N VAL A 561 31.93 -17.24 14.68
CA VAL A 561 32.95 -18.23 15.07
C VAL A 561 34.00 -18.47 13.96
N ARG A 562 33.60 -18.49 12.68
CA ARG A 562 34.53 -18.60 11.55
C ARG A 562 35.31 -17.31 11.34
N ASP A 563 34.65 -16.16 11.48
CA ASP A 563 35.28 -14.84 11.35
C ASP A 563 36.35 -14.65 12.44
N LYS A 564 36.04 -15.04 13.70
CA LYS A 564 37.01 -15.06 14.80
C LYS A 564 38.22 -15.94 14.46
N ALA A 565 38.01 -17.20 14.06
CA ALA A 565 39.11 -18.10 13.72
C ALA A 565 39.97 -17.59 12.55
N PHE A 566 39.36 -16.92 11.56
CA PHE A 566 40.09 -16.26 10.48
C PHE A 566 40.96 -15.09 11.00
N ILE A 567 40.39 -14.21 11.83
CA ILE A 567 41.09 -13.07 12.43
C ILE A 567 42.27 -13.54 13.31
N GLU A 568 42.05 -14.54 14.18
CA GLU A 568 43.10 -15.16 15.00
C GLU A 568 44.23 -15.73 14.13
N SER A 569 43.91 -16.35 12.98
CA SER A 569 44.92 -16.85 12.04
C SER A 569 45.71 -15.74 11.33
N ARG A 570 45.12 -14.54 11.18
CA ARG A 570 45.67 -13.43 10.38
C ARG A 570 46.50 -12.46 11.23
N ILE A 571 46.16 -12.25 12.49
CA ILE A 571 46.90 -11.36 13.43
C ILE A 571 48.42 -11.65 13.41
N PRO A 572 48.91 -12.89 13.63
CA PRO A 572 50.35 -13.19 13.63
C PRO A 572 51.05 -12.92 12.29
N GLN A 573 50.31 -12.97 11.17
CA GLN A 573 50.84 -12.68 9.83
C GLN A 573 51.06 -11.17 9.65
N VAL A 574 50.12 -10.35 10.09
CA VAL A 574 50.23 -8.87 10.03
C VAL A 574 51.28 -8.37 11.04
N GLU A 575 51.40 -9.01 12.21
CA GLU A 575 52.54 -8.73 13.10
C GLU A 575 53.89 -9.07 12.47
N ALA A 576 54.01 -10.17 11.71
CA ALA A 576 55.24 -10.53 11.02
C ALA A 576 55.58 -9.55 9.89
N GLU A 577 54.56 -9.08 9.16
CA GLU A 577 54.67 -7.99 8.19
C GLU A 577 55.18 -6.69 8.85
N ILE A 578 54.61 -6.31 10.00
CA ILE A 578 55.05 -5.15 10.80
C ILE A 578 56.52 -5.29 11.23
N ARG A 579 56.92 -6.42 11.82
CA ARG A 579 58.32 -6.68 12.24
C ARG A 579 59.31 -6.59 11.07
N THR A 580 58.92 -7.10 9.90
CA THR A 580 59.72 -7.01 8.66
C THR A 580 59.88 -5.55 8.18
N LEU A 581 58.80 -4.77 8.20
CA LEU A 581 58.81 -3.36 7.79
C LEU A 581 59.62 -2.49 8.76
N GLU A 582 59.48 -2.71 10.08
CA GLU A 582 60.25 -2.01 11.12
C GLU A 582 61.75 -2.27 11.00
N GLY A 583 62.17 -3.53 10.80
CA GLY A 583 63.57 -3.87 10.56
C GLY A 583 64.15 -3.22 9.30
N SER A 584 63.34 -3.14 8.22
CA SER A 584 63.73 -2.49 6.96
C SER A 584 63.88 -0.97 7.10
N ILE A 585 63.01 -0.35 7.90
CA ILE A 585 63.08 1.08 8.24
C ILE A 585 64.32 1.39 9.10
N ALA A 586 64.64 0.54 10.07
CA ALA A 586 65.84 0.69 10.91
C ALA A 586 67.14 0.60 10.07
N GLN A 587 67.23 -0.33 9.11
CA GLN A 587 68.37 -0.43 8.18
C GLN A 587 68.55 0.84 7.34
N ARG A 588 67.45 1.37 6.81
CA ARG A 588 67.38 2.63 6.05
C ARG A 588 67.85 3.84 6.86
N GLU A 589 67.61 3.86 8.17
CA GLU A 589 67.94 4.99 9.05
C GLU A 589 69.35 4.89 9.68
N ALA A 590 69.90 3.68 9.78
CA ALA A 590 71.27 3.45 10.25
C ALA A 590 72.35 3.85 9.21
N THR A 591 71.97 4.18 7.97
CA THR A 591 72.91 4.58 6.91
C THR A 591 72.98 6.09 6.70
N GLY A 592 74.17 6.57 6.32
CA GLY A 592 74.48 8.00 6.18
C GLY A 592 73.70 8.73 5.08
N LYS A 593 73.71 10.07 5.14
CA LYS A 593 72.98 10.93 4.18
C LYS A 593 73.66 11.06 2.82
N ASP A 594 74.97 10.80 2.75
CA ASP A 594 75.75 10.86 1.51
C ASP A 594 75.42 9.66 0.61
N PHE A 595 75.45 9.88 -0.71
CA PHE A 595 75.09 8.81 -1.64
C PHE A 595 76.19 7.77 -1.75
N SER A 596 75.87 6.52 -1.37
CA SER A 596 76.68 5.34 -1.61
C SER A 596 75.78 4.16 -1.93
N ALA A 597 76.08 3.44 -3.01
CA ALA A 597 75.37 2.22 -3.43
C ALA A 597 76.37 1.16 -3.89
N THR A 598 76.19 -0.09 -3.47
CA THR A 598 77.09 -1.20 -3.82
C THR A 598 76.37 -2.11 -4.82
N ILE A 599 76.81 -2.15 -6.08
CA ILE A 599 76.22 -2.99 -7.14
C ILE A 599 77.23 -4.06 -7.57
N ASN A 600 76.84 -5.34 -7.53
CA ASN A 600 77.72 -6.49 -7.82
C ASN A 600 79.10 -6.38 -7.12
N GLY A 601 79.11 -5.97 -5.85
CA GLY A 601 80.33 -5.79 -5.03
C GLY A 601 81.16 -4.53 -5.32
N THR A 602 80.76 -3.70 -6.28
CA THR A 602 81.42 -2.41 -6.58
C THR A 602 80.66 -1.25 -5.95
N THR A 603 81.34 -0.41 -5.16
CA THR A 603 80.75 0.77 -4.50
C THR A 603 80.77 1.99 -5.43
N TYR A 604 79.65 2.71 -5.53
CA TYR A 604 79.47 3.91 -6.33
C TYR A 604 79.02 5.09 -5.46
N THR A 605 79.70 6.23 -5.56
CA THR A 605 79.39 7.48 -4.83
C THR A 605 78.60 8.50 -5.66
N GLU A 606 78.20 8.14 -6.89
CA GLU A 606 77.42 8.99 -7.79
C GLU A 606 76.19 8.22 -8.32
N ARG A 607 75.02 8.88 -8.31
CA ARG A 607 73.73 8.29 -8.71
C ARG A 607 73.68 7.79 -10.15
N GLU A 608 74.39 8.44 -11.08
CA GLU A 608 74.29 8.15 -12.52
C GLU A 608 75.11 6.91 -12.90
N SER A 609 76.38 6.86 -12.51
CA SER A 609 77.20 5.64 -12.65
C SER A 609 76.63 4.44 -11.87
N ALA A 610 76.10 4.65 -10.66
CA ALA A 610 75.40 3.61 -9.90
C ALA A 610 74.14 3.09 -10.63
N GLY A 611 73.30 4.00 -11.15
CA GLY A 611 72.05 3.65 -11.84
C GLY A 611 72.29 2.81 -13.09
N LYS A 612 73.29 3.21 -13.87
CA LYS A 612 73.75 2.50 -15.07
C LYS A 612 74.27 1.09 -14.75
N ALA A 613 75.01 0.94 -13.66
CA ALA A 613 75.47 -0.36 -13.17
C ALA A 613 74.30 -1.25 -12.72
N LEU A 614 73.35 -0.70 -11.96
CA LEU A 614 72.17 -1.42 -11.45
C LEU A 614 71.24 -1.91 -12.58
N ARG A 615 70.96 -1.07 -13.60
CA ARG A 615 70.23 -1.53 -14.80
C ARG A 615 70.93 -2.70 -15.49
N LYS A 616 72.24 -2.58 -15.70
CA LYS A 616 73.03 -3.63 -16.38
C LYS A 616 73.05 -4.93 -15.58
N ALA A 617 73.08 -4.86 -14.25
CA ALA A 617 72.96 -6.02 -13.37
C ALA A 617 71.56 -6.68 -13.48
N ALA A 618 70.48 -5.90 -13.43
CA ALA A 618 69.11 -6.40 -13.46
C ALA A 618 68.69 -7.08 -14.78
N LEU A 619 69.38 -6.79 -15.89
CA LEU A 619 69.15 -7.41 -17.20
C LEU A 619 69.65 -8.86 -17.32
N VAL A 620 70.44 -9.35 -16.36
CA VAL A 620 71.07 -10.69 -16.41
C VAL A 620 70.20 -11.78 -15.76
N PRO A 621 69.73 -11.67 -14.50
CA PRO A 621 68.97 -12.73 -13.85
C PRO A 621 67.53 -12.81 -14.36
N ARG A 622 67.02 -14.04 -14.48
CA ARG A 622 65.58 -14.31 -14.78
C ARG A 622 64.75 -14.49 -13.51
N ASP A 623 65.37 -15.02 -12.46
CA ASP A 623 64.80 -15.26 -11.15
C ASP A 623 65.21 -14.15 -10.17
N LEU A 624 64.44 -13.95 -9.09
CA LEU A 624 64.67 -12.87 -8.14
C LEU A 624 66.08 -12.98 -7.50
N THR A 625 66.97 -12.06 -7.87
CA THR A 625 68.39 -12.10 -7.49
C THR A 625 68.80 -10.81 -6.80
N VAL A 626 69.62 -10.91 -5.74
CA VAL A 626 70.24 -9.74 -5.09
C VAL A 626 71.33 -9.17 -6.01
N LEU A 627 71.15 -7.91 -6.40
CA LEU A 627 72.03 -7.16 -7.32
C LEU A 627 73.05 -6.29 -6.57
N GLY A 628 72.82 -6.06 -5.27
CA GLY A 628 73.59 -5.11 -4.49
C GLY A 628 72.92 -4.70 -3.19
N GLU A 629 73.32 -3.54 -2.68
CA GLU A 629 72.81 -2.92 -1.47
C GLU A 629 72.76 -1.39 -1.63
N TYR A 630 71.71 -0.77 -1.09
CA TYR A 630 71.57 0.68 -1.02
C TYR A 630 70.84 1.07 0.26
N ARG A 631 71.40 2.01 1.02
CA ARG A 631 70.93 2.42 2.36
C ARG A 631 70.68 1.23 3.32
N GLY A 632 71.61 0.28 3.39
CA GLY A 632 71.53 -0.88 4.29
C GLY A 632 70.50 -1.95 3.89
N VAL A 633 69.76 -1.74 2.80
CA VAL A 633 68.74 -2.68 2.31
C VAL A 633 69.20 -3.32 0.99
N LYS A 634 69.01 -4.63 0.86
CA LYS A 634 69.39 -5.39 -0.33
C LYS A 634 68.62 -4.91 -1.57
N LEU A 635 69.34 -4.46 -2.59
CA LEU A 635 68.78 -4.25 -3.93
C LEU A 635 68.62 -5.60 -4.61
N ALA A 636 67.44 -5.84 -5.18
CA ALA A 636 67.15 -7.06 -5.92
C ALA A 636 66.38 -6.76 -7.21
N GLY A 637 66.46 -7.69 -8.16
CA GLY A 637 65.77 -7.57 -9.43
C GLY A 637 65.84 -8.83 -10.28
N PHE A 638 65.08 -8.80 -11.36
CA PHE A 638 65.00 -9.86 -12.37
C PHE A 638 64.47 -9.28 -13.68
N THR A 639 64.68 -10.00 -14.78
CA THR A 639 64.14 -9.64 -16.10
C THR A 639 63.29 -10.77 -16.66
N GLN A 640 62.00 -10.50 -16.85
CA GLN A 640 61.10 -11.36 -17.61
C GLN A 640 61.08 -10.97 -19.09
N ARG A 641 60.78 -11.96 -19.94
CA ARG A 641 60.50 -11.74 -21.37
C ARG A 641 59.07 -12.16 -21.65
N LYS A 642 58.24 -11.21 -22.09
CA LYS A 642 56.85 -11.44 -22.48
C LYS A 642 56.76 -11.41 -24.01
N THR A 643 56.45 -12.55 -24.61
CA THR A 643 56.29 -12.65 -26.08
C THR A 643 54.84 -12.38 -26.45
N ARG A 644 54.60 -11.39 -27.33
CA ARG A 644 53.30 -11.08 -27.93
C ARG A 644 53.43 -11.12 -29.45
N GLY A 645 53.08 -12.27 -30.04
CA GLY A 645 53.30 -12.53 -31.46
C GLY A 645 54.78 -12.53 -31.80
N THR A 646 55.18 -11.73 -32.78
CA THR A 646 56.59 -11.54 -33.17
C THR A 646 57.37 -10.58 -32.26
N PHE A 647 56.71 -9.87 -31.34
CA PHE A 647 57.36 -8.93 -30.44
C PHE A 647 57.77 -9.61 -29.12
N VAL A 648 59.01 -9.38 -28.69
CA VAL A 648 59.52 -9.80 -27.39
C VAL A 648 59.71 -8.55 -26.54
N GLU A 649 58.79 -8.36 -25.59
CA GLU A 649 58.85 -7.30 -24.58
C GLU A 649 59.75 -7.77 -23.42
N VAL A 650 60.65 -6.90 -22.96
CA VAL A 650 61.63 -7.21 -21.91
C VAL A 650 61.33 -6.33 -20.71
N GLU A 651 60.81 -6.94 -19.65
CA GLU A 651 60.34 -6.23 -18.45
C GLU A 651 61.29 -6.53 -17.30
N THR A 652 62.03 -5.50 -16.88
CA THR A 652 63.02 -5.59 -15.81
C THR A 652 62.44 -5.02 -14.52
N ALA A 653 62.30 -5.87 -13.51
CA ALA A 653 61.92 -5.49 -12.16
C ALA A 653 63.17 -5.13 -11.35
N ILE A 654 63.12 -3.99 -10.64
CA ILE A 654 64.17 -3.54 -9.71
C ILE A 654 63.48 -3.02 -8.45
N GLY A 655 64.01 -3.37 -7.28
CA GLY A 655 63.47 -2.96 -5.99
C GLY A 655 64.33 -3.38 -4.82
N PHE A 656 63.73 -3.43 -3.64
CA PHE A 656 64.39 -3.91 -2.42
C PHE A 656 63.85 -5.27 -1.99
N MET A 657 64.74 -6.21 -1.70
CA MET A 657 64.38 -7.48 -1.08
C MET A 657 64.22 -7.26 0.43
N LEU A 658 63.01 -7.40 0.92
CA LEU A 658 62.68 -7.27 2.34
C LEU A 658 63.07 -8.56 3.10
N PRO A 659 63.21 -8.52 4.45
CA PRO A 659 63.55 -9.69 5.27
C PRO A 659 62.57 -10.89 5.21
N ASN A 660 61.43 -10.77 4.53
CA ASN A 660 60.45 -11.83 4.27
C ASN A 660 60.48 -12.33 2.81
N ASP A 661 61.57 -12.04 2.08
CA ASP A 661 61.78 -12.30 0.64
C ASP A 661 60.79 -11.60 -0.33
N GLU A 662 59.93 -10.70 0.15
CA GLU A 662 59.11 -9.86 -0.73
C GLU A 662 59.94 -8.78 -1.44
N LEU A 663 59.63 -8.52 -2.72
CA LEU A 663 60.24 -7.45 -3.50
C LEU A 663 59.42 -6.15 -3.41
N LEU A 664 59.94 -5.15 -2.70
CA LEU A 664 59.46 -3.77 -2.75
C LEU A 664 59.93 -3.10 -4.05
N LEU A 665 59.12 -3.24 -5.10
CA LEU A 665 59.37 -2.68 -6.43
C LEU A 665 59.54 -1.15 -6.42
N ALA A 666 60.46 -0.65 -7.25
CA ALA A 666 60.53 0.74 -7.68
C ALA A 666 60.02 0.87 -9.12
N ASN A 667 59.54 2.07 -9.49
CA ASN A 667 59.24 2.38 -10.88
C ASN A 667 60.57 2.53 -11.63
N VAL A 668 60.83 1.64 -12.58
CA VAL A 668 62.03 1.70 -13.41
C VAL A 668 61.87 2.81 -14.45
N GLU A 669 62.25 4.03 -14.06
CA GLU A 669 62.26 5.21 -14.94
C GLU A 669 63.16 5.00 -16.18
N SER A 670 63.11 5.92 -17.14
CA SER A 670 63.93 5.86 -18.37
C SER A 670 65.37 6.31 -18.22
N THR A 671 65.75 7.04 -17.15
CA THR A 671 67.10 7.61 -16.98
C THR A 671 67.89 6.96 -15.84
N ASP A 672 69.20 6.80 -16.01
CA ASP A 672 70.06 6.16 -14.99
C ASP A 672 70.01 6.89 -13.63
N LYS A 673 70.05 8.22 -13.67
CA LYS A 673 69.92 9.09 -12.50
C LYS A 673 68.55 9.01 -11.81
N GLY A 674 67.47 8.82 -12.59
CA GLY A 674 66.10 8.73 -12.10
C GLY A 674 65.78 7.43 -11.35
N LEU A 675 66.44 6.32 -11.69
CA LEU A 675 66.23 5.02 -11.01
C LEU A 675 66.44 5.13 -9.49
N PHE A 676 67.47 5.85 -9.04
CA PHE A 676 67.71 6.07 -7.61
C PHE A 676 66.72 7.05 -6.95
N ILE A 677 66.04 7.91 -7.72
CA ILE A 677 64.93 8.74 -7.22
C ILE A 677 63.70 7.88 -6.95
N SER A 678 63.36 6.93 -7.83
CA SER A 678 62.28 5.99 -7.56
C SER A 678 62.63 4.95 -6.48
N LEU A 679 63.90 4.57 -6.30
CA LEU A 679 64.32 3.74 -5.17
C LEU A 679 64.22 4.54 -3.85
N ASP A 680 64.66 5.80 -3.83
CA ASP A 680 64.43 6.72 -2.71
C ASP A 680 62.92 6.94 -2.45
N ALA A 681 62.04 6.82 -3.45
CA ALA A 681 60.57 6.86 -3.29
C ALA A 681 60.01 5.54 -2.73
N ALA A 682 60.48 4.38 -3.18
CA ALA A 682 60.08 3.08 -2.65
C ALA A 682 60.45 2.97 -1.15
N LEU A 683 61.65 3.39 -0.74
CA LEU A 683 62.06 3.42 0.67
C LEU A 683 61.22 4.37 1.54
N ARG A 684 60.58 5.40 0.97
CA ARG A 684 59.60 6.27 1.64
C ARG A 684 58.18 5.70 1.66
N ALA A 685 57.89 4.68 0.84
CA ALA A 685 56.62 3.97 0.90
C ALA A 685 56.56 2.96 2.06
N LEU A 686 57.71 2.59 2.64
CA LEU A 686 57.79 1.73 3.83
C LEU A 686 57.05 2.32 5.03
N ASP A 687 57.20 3.63 5.29
CA ASP A 687 56.54 4.29 6.42
C ASP A 687 55.02 4.22 6.31
N LYS A 688 54.51 4.42 5.09
CA LYS A 688 53.09 4.28 4.79
C LYS A 688 52.64 2.83 4.93
N LYS A 689 53.37 1.86 4.36
CA LYS A 689 53.06 0.42 4.53
C LYS A 689 52.98 0.03 6.01
N LEU A 690 53.91 0.51 6.84
CA LEU A 690 53.91 0.25 8.28
C LEU A 690 52.70 0.88 8.97
N ALA A 691 52.31 2.10 8.60
CA ALA A 691 51.10 2.75 9.12
C ALA A 691 49.82 2.01 8.70
N ASP A 692 49.72 1.61 7.42
CA ASP A 692 48.60 0.84 6.88
C ASP A 692 48.48 -0.55 7.55
N ALA A 693 49.61 -1.24 7.76
CA ALA A 693 49.66 -2.54 8.44
C ALA A 693 49.31 -2.44 9.94
N ARG A 694 49.83 -1.44 10.66
CA ARG A 694 49.44 -1.15 12.06
C ARG A 694 47.95 -0.79 12.17
N SER A 695 47.42 -0.02 11.22
CA SER A 695 45.98 0.29 11.11
C SER A 695 45.12 -0.96 10.83
N HIS A 696 45.65 -1.92 10.06
CA HIS A 696 44.99 -3.21 9.81
C HIS A 696 44.98 -4.07 11.07
N LEU A 697 46.12 -4.20 11.77
CA LEU A 697 46.24 -4.95 13.02
C LEU A 697 45.31 -4.40 14.11
N ALA A 698 45.25 -3.08 14.29
CA ALA A 698 44.35 -2.44 15.25
C ALA A 698 42.86 -2.72 14.96
N ARG A 699 42.47 -2.77 13.68
CA ARG A 699 41.11 -3.19 13.28
C ARG A 699 40.86 -4.66 13.58
N LEU A 700 41.79 -5.56 13.24
CA LEU A 700 41.67 -6.99 13.55
C LEU A 700 41.48 -7.26 15.06
N HIS A 701 42.20 -6.55 15.93
CA HIS A 701 41.97 -6.65 17.39
C HIS A 701 40.62 -6.08 17.83
N THR A 702 40.14 -5.01 17.21
CA THR A 702 38.83 -4.42 17.50
C THR A 702 37.69 -5.36 17.08
N ASP A 703 37.79 -5.95 15.88
CA ASP A 703 36.85 -6.93 15.36
C ASP A 703 36.85 -8.21 16.22
N LEU A 704 38.04 -8.70 16.61
CA LEU A 704 38.16 -9.85 17.52
C LEU A 704 37.49 -9.60 18.88
N ALA A 705 37.79 -8.48 19.52
CA ALA A 705 37.17 -8.12 20.81
C ALA A 705 35.65 -7.99 20.71
N SER A 706 35.13 -7.46 19.60
CA SER A 706 33.68 -7.43 19.35
C SER A 706 33.09 -8.84 19.20
N LEU A 707 33.74 -9.74 18.46
CA LEU A 707 33.28 -11.12 18.28
C LEU A 707 33.32 -11.92 19.58
N GLU A 708 34.32 -11.69 20.44
CA GLU A 708 34.42 -12.32 21.76
C GLU A 708 33.31 -11.89 22.72
N VAL A 709 32.73 -10.69 22.54
CA VAL A 709 31.54 -10.23 23.28
C VAL A 709 30.23 -10.76 22.66
N GLU A 710 30.16 -10.97 21.34
CA GLU A 710 28.94 -11.47 20.67
C GLU A 710 28.75 -13.00 20.75
N ILE A 711 29.81 -13.80 20.55
CA ILE A 711 29.74 -15.27 20.48
C ILE A 711 29.16 -15.96 21.75
N PRO A 712 29.42 -15.47 22.98
CA PRO A 712 28.89 -16.08 24.21
C PRO A 712 27.42 -15.75 24.51
N LYS A 713 26.82 -14.74 23.85
CA LYS A 713 25.45 -14.31 24.17
C LYS A 713 24.44 -15.43 23.90
N THR A 714 23.48 -15.57 24.81
CA THR A 714 22.31 -16.43 24.61
C THR A 714 21.36 -15.85 23.56
N TRP A 715 20.48 -16.68 23.01
CA TRP A 715 19.46 -16.23 22.08
C TRP A 715 18.32 -15.54 22.85
N GLN A 716 17.96 -14.31 22.44
CA GLN A 716 17.04 -13.45 23.19
C GLN A 716 15.62 -14.02 23.36
N HIS A 717 15.21 -14.98 22.54
CA HIS A 717 13.90 -15.63 22.56
C HIS A 717 13.93 -17.06 23.14
N GLU A 718 15.04 -17.52 23.74
CA GLU A 718 15.16 -18.91 24.23
C GLU A 718 14.03 -19.26 25.23
N ARG A 719 13.73 -18.36 26.17
CA ARG A 719 12.61 -18.51 27.11
C ARG A 719 11.23 -18.50 26.43
N GLU A 720 11.03 -17.61 25.45
CA GLU A 720 9.78 -17.52 24.68
C GLU A 720 9.51 -18.83 23.92
N TYR A 721 10.56 -19.44 23.39
CA TYR A 721 10.53 -20.75 22.73
C TYR A 721 10.21 -21.89 23.72
N GLU A 722 10.88 -21.95 24.87
CA GLU A 722 10.59 -22.95 25.92
C GLU A 722 9.14 -22.86 26.44
N GLU A 723 8.67 -21.65 26.75
CA GLU A 723 7.29 -21.41 27.21
C GLU A 723 6.26 -21.75 26.11
N THR A 724 6.54 -21.42 24.84
CA THR A 724 5.69 -21.78 23.69
C THR A 724 5.62 -23.29 23.48
N GLN A 725 6.75 -24.01 23.57
CA GLN A 725 6.78 -25.47 23.45
C GLN A 725 5.99 -26.15 24.58
N ALA A 726 6.16 -25.70 25.82
CA ALA A 726 5.44 -26.24 26.97
C ALA A 726 3.92 -26.01 26.85
N ALA A 727 3.50 -24.81 26.46
CA ALA A 727 2.09 -24.49 26.24
C ALA A 727 1.47 -25.32 25.11
N LEU A 728 2.20 -25.49 23.99
CA LEU A 728 1.74 -26.29 22.85
C LEU A 728 1.59 -27.78 23.21
N ALA A 729 2.53 -28.33 23.99
CA ALA A 729 2.46 -29.71 24.47
C ALA A 729 1.25 -29.94 25.38
N ALA A 730 1.04 -29.08 26.38
CA ALA A 730 -0.10 -29.17 27.30
C ALA A 730 -1.44 -29.07 26.55
N LEU A 731 -1.59 -28.09 25.65
CA LEU A 731 -2.80 -27.88 24.85
C LEU A 731 -3.08 -29.03 23.88
N THR A 732 -2.04 -29.70 23.38
CA THR A 732 -2.21 -30.89 22.53
C THR A 732 -2.79 -32.06 23.33
N VAL A 733 -2.37 -32.26 24.58
CA VAL A 733 -2.96 -33.28 25.47
C VAL A 733 -4.43 -32.98 25.80
N GLU A 734 -4.77 -31.71 26.01
CA GLU A 734 -6.17 -31.28 26.23
C GLU A 734 -7.04 -31.52 25.00
N LEU A 735 -6.55 -31.18 23.80
CA LEU A 735 -7.25 -31.42 22.53
C LEU A 735 -7.43 -32.92 22.22
N ASP A 736 -6.44 -33.75 22.54
CA ASP A 736 -6.53 -35.20 22.46
C ASP A 736 -7.62 -35.76 23.39
N ALA A 737 -7.69 -35.24 24.62
CA ALA A 737 -8.71 -35.65 25.60
C ALA A 737 -10.12 -35.19 25.19
N TRP A 738 -10.25 -33.97 24.64
CA TRP A 738 -11.50 -33.47 24.05
C TRP A 738 -11.94 -34.32 22.85
N THR A 739 -11.00 -34.68 21.96
CA THR A 739 -11.30 -35.49 20.76
C THR A 739 -11.81 -36.89 21.14
N ARG A 740 -11.27 -37.50 22.20
CA ARG A 740 -11.77 -38.79 22.73
C ARG A 740 -13.19 -38.65 23.29
N LYS A 741 -13.45 -37.64 24.14
CA LYS A 741 -14.80 -37.35 24.66
C LYS A 741 -15.83 -37.12 23.55
N GLN A 742 -15.43 -36.47 22.45
CA GLN A 742 -16.32 -36.24 21.30
C GLN A 742 -16.57 -37.52 20.49
N ALA A 743 -15.59 -38.41 20.37
CA ALA A 743 -15.80 -39.74 19.78
C ALA A 743 -16.66 -40.68 20.66
N GLU A 744 -16.82 -40.37 21.94
CA GLU A 744 -17.67 -41.08 22.90
C GLU A 744 -19.12 -40.53 22.95
N LYS A 745 -19.36 -39.31 22.48
CA LYS A 745 -20.71 -38.76 22.28
C LYS A 745 -21.39 -39.38 21.05
N LYS A 746 -22.71 -39.58 21.13
CA LYS A 746 -23.55 -39.94 19.96
C LYS A 746 -24.01 -38.69 19.22
N ASP A 747 -24.20 -38.80 17.91
CA ASP A 747 -24.83 -37.77 17.08
C ASP A 747 -26.21 -37.36 17.65
N GLY A 748 -26.27 -36.21 18.34
CA GLY A 748 -27.50 -35.69 18.92
C GLY A 748 -27.31 -34.58 19.97
N GLU A 749 -26.31 -34.69 20.84
CA GLU A 749 -26.12 -33.79 21.99
C GLU A 749 -24.79 -33.03 21.92
N ASP A 750 -24.72 -32.01 21.07
CA ASP A 750 -23.64 -31.01 21.07
C ASP A 750 -23.99 -29.82 21.98
N ASP A 751 -23.06 -29.42 22.84
CA ASP A 751 -23.18 -28.21 23.64
C ASP A 751 -22.94 -26.98 22.73
N ASP A 752 -23.90 -26.04 22.66
CA ASP A 752 -23.65 -24.76 21.98
C ASP A 752 -22.60 -23.97 22.77
N ILE A 753 -21.62 -23.41 22.06
CA ILE A 753 -20.50 -22.68 22.67
C ILE A 753 -21.02 -21.35 23.24
N ASP A 754 -20.86 -21.16 24.55
CA ASP A 754 -20.89 -19.84 25.18
C ASP A 754 -19.67 -19.02 24.70
N LEU A 755 -19.81 -18.46 23.50
CA LEU A 755 -19.18 -17.19 23.16
C LEU A 755 -19.96 -16.13 23.93
N SER A 756 -19.34 -15.50 24.92
CA SER A 756 -19.94 -14.55 25.88
C SER A 756 -20.32 -13.18 25.27
N ILE A 757 -20.93 -13.23 24.08
CA ILE A 757 -21.88 -12.26 23.56
C ILE A 757 -23.07 -12.28 24.52
N VAL A 758 -23.44 -11.13 25.06
CA VAL A 758 -24.63 -10.99 25.92
C VAL A 758 -25.85 -11.56 25.20
N ASP A 759 -26.44 -12.61 25.77
CA ASP A 759 -27.66 -13.22 25.23
C ASP A 759 -28.84 -12.25 25.34
N ASN A 760 -29.21 -11.69 24.19
CA ASN A 760 -30.44 -10.93 23.98
C ASN A 760 -31.39 -11.76 23.11
N ASP A 761 -31.88 -12.87 23.68
CA ASP A 761 -32.97 -13.67 23.13
C ASP A 761 -34.24 -12.82 23.10
N ASP A 762 -34.54 -12.28 21.91
CA ASP A 762 -35.63 -11.34 21.57
C ASP A 762 -35.78 -10.05 22.41
N GLY A 763 -35.10 -9.90 23.55
CA GLY A 763 -35.15 -8.71 24.41
C GLY A 763 -34.74 -7.40 23.71
N TRP A 764 -34.05 -7.46 22.56
CA TRP A 764 -33.85 -6.29 21.70
C TRP A 764 -35.18 -5.66 21.24
N ILE A 765 -36.27 -6.43 21.16
CA ILE A 765 -37.63 -5.96 20.84
C ILE A 765 -38.19 -5.17 22.02
N ASP A 766 -38.21 -5.72 23.23
CA ASP A 766 -38.70 -5.04 24.44
C ASP A 766 -37.90 -3.75 24.72
N ILE A 767 -36.59 -3.82 24.47
CA ILE A 767 -35.66 -2.71 24.55
C ILE A 767 -35.94 -1.66 23.44
N PHE A 768 -36.26 -2.09 22.21
CA PHE A 768 -36.63 -1.20 21.10
C PHE A 768 -38.03 -0.59 21.31
N GLU A 769 -38.99 -1.29 21.90
CA GLU A 769 -40.28 -0.74 22.36
C GLU A 769 -40.07 0.32 23.43
N SER A 770 -39.23 0.03 24.43
CA SER A 770 -38.82 0.97 25.49
C SER A 770 -38.11 2.21 24.92
N ALA A 771 -37.32 2.06 23.85
CA ALA A 771 -36.66 3.15 23.15
C ALA A 771 -37.65 3.96 22.28
N LEU A 772 -38.55 3.29 21.56
CA LEU A 772 -39.59 3.94 20.77
C LEU A 772 -40.53 4.78 21.65
N ALA A 773 -40.82 4.34 22.87
CA ALA A 773 -41.55 5.13 23.86
C ALA A 773 -40.83 6.44 24.23
N ARG A 774 -39.50 6.42 24.40
CA ARG A 774 -38.68 7.63 24.63
C ARG A 774 -38.61 8.53 23.39
N ILE A 775 -38.43 7.96 22.20
CA ILE A 775 -38.42 8.69 20.93
C ILE A 775 -39.76 9.39 20.68
N ASN A 776 -40.88 8.73 21.00
CA ASN A 776 -42.21 9.33 20.97
C ASN A 776 -42.38 10.46 22.00
N ALA A 777 -41.79 10.34 23.20
CA ALA A 777 -41.84 11.39 24.21
C ALA A 777 -41.06 12.65 23.80
N ILE A 778 -39.92 12.50 23.11
CA ILE A 778 -39.15 13.63 22.55
C ILE A 778 -39.97 14.40 21.50
N HIS A 779 -40.84 13.72 20.74
CA HIS A 779 -41.72 14.33 19.74
C HIS A 779 -43.06 14.87 20.29
N GLN A 780 -43.26 14.96 21.61
CA GLN A 780 -44.48 15.54 22.20
C GLN A 780 -44.46 17.06 22.39
N GLN A 781 -43.32 17.74 22.22
CA GLN A 781 -43.36 19.17 21.90
C GLN A 781 -43.65 19.32 20.41
N PRO A 782 -44.81 19.88 20.01
CA PRO A 782 -45.03 20.21 18.62
C PRO A 782 -44.01 21.30 18.25
N ILE A 783 -43.10 20.97 17.33
CA ILE A 783 -42.34 22.02 16.63
C ILE A 783 -43.39 22.80 15.84
N GLU A 784 -43.70 24.01 16.28
CA GLU A 784 -44.41 24.97 15.44
C GLU A 784 -43.54 25.20 14.20
N VAL A 785 -44.00 24.64 13.09
CA VAL A 785 -43.44 24.97 11.79
C VAL A 785 -43.93 26.37 11.49
N GLU A 786 -43.14 27.37 11.86
CA GLU A 786 -43.13 28.65 11.16
C GLU A 786 -42.84 28.33 9.69
N LEU A 787 -43.93 28.19 8.93
CA LEU A 787 -43.91 28.49 7.51
C LEU A 787 -43.37 29.92 7.43
N PRO A 788 -42.31 30.19 6.63
CA PRO A 788 -41.81 31.56 6.50
C PRO A 788 -42.97 32.46 6.09
N GLU A 789 -43.07 33.63 6.72
CA GLU A 789 -44.18 34.56 6.50
C GLU A 789 -44.47 34.71 4.99
N PRO A 790 -45.75 34.76 4.57
CA PRO A 790 -46.09 35.04 3.18
C PRO A 790 -45.69 36.48 2.83
N ALA A 791 -44.43 36.63 2.42
CA ALA A 791 -43.82 37.90 2.10
C ALA A 791 -44.61 38.59 0.99
N ILE A 792 -44.97 39.85 1.26
CA ILE A 792 -45.90 40.69 0.48
C ILE A 792 -47.37 40.22 0.63
N PRO A 793 -48.23 40.96 1.37
CA PRO A 793 -49.67 40.74 1.28
C PRO A 793 -50.13 41.02 -0.15
N VAL A 794 -50.79 40.05 -0.77
CA VAL A 794 -51.18 40.09 -2.18
C VAL A 794 -52.33 41.08 -2.39
N THR A 795 -52.01 42.36 -2.56
CA THR A 795 -52.99 43.40 -2.93
C THR A 795 -53.45 43.19 -4.38
N PRO A 796 -54.62 43.73 -4.77
CA PRO A 796 -55.04 43.73 -6.17
C PRO A 796 -54.00 44.34 -7.12
N GLU A 797 -53.22 45.32 -6.66
CA GLU A 797 -52.15 45.94 -7.45
C GLU A 797 -50.95 45.02 -7.64
N VAL A 798 -50.59 44.19 -6.64
CA VAL A 798 -49.54 43.16 -6.78
C VAL A 798 -50.00 42.06 -7.75
N ILE A 799 -51.28 41.66 -7.72
CA ILE A 799 -51.85 40.74 -8.72
C ILE A 799 -51.77 41.36 -10.12
N GLU A 800 -52.13 42.64 -10.26
CA GLU A 800 -52.17 43.31 -11.54
C GLU A 800 -50.77 43.61 -12.10
N GLN A 801 -49.79 43.95 -11.25
CA GLN A 801 -48.37 43.99 -11.63
C GLN A 801 -47.87 42.62 -12.08
N ALA A 802 -48.14 41.55 -11.33
CA ALA A 802 -47.77 40.20 -11.73
C ALA A 802 -48.43 39.78 -13.06
N ARG A 803 -49.68 40.19 -13.32
CA ARG A 803 -50.35 39.99 -14.61
C ARG A 803 -49.71 40.78 -15.74
N GLN A 804 -49.35 42.04 -15.51
CA GLN A 804 -48.64 42.86 -16.49
C GLN A 804 -47.24 42.32 -16.78
N GLU A 805 -46.54 41.78 -15.78
CA GLU A 805 -45.20 41.21 -15.91
C GLU A 805 -45.22 39.82 -16.57
N VAL A 806 -46.23 38.99 -16.29
CA VAL A 806 -46.52 37.76 -17.06
C VAL A 806 -46.91 38.11 -18.50
N THR A 807 -47.74 39.12 -18.74
CA THR A 807 -48.11 39.57 -20.10
C THR A 807 -46.90 40.10 -20.87
N ARG A 808 -46.01 40.84 -20.20
CA ARG A 808 -44.73 41.33 -20.75
C ARG A 808 -43.78 40.17 -21.05
N SER A 809 -43.68 39.20 -20.15
CA SER A 809 -42.86 37.99 -20.33
C SER A 809 -43.38 37.13 -21.47
N GLN A 810 -44.70 36.97 -21.59
CA GLN A 810 -45.34 36.29 -22.71
C GLN A 810 -45.09 37.04 -24.02
N ALA A 811 -45.25 38.37 -24.05
CA ALA A 811 -44.94 39.18 -25.24
C ALA A 811 -43.45 39.09 -25.65
N GLN A 812 -42.51 38.98 -24.69
CA GLN A 812 -41.10 38.70 -24.99
C GLN A 812 -40.90 37.26 -25.50
N LEU A 813 -41.62 36.28 -24.96
CA LEU A 813 -41.56 34.89 -25.42
C LEU A 813 -42.13 34.76 -26.85
N ASP A 814 -43.25 35.40 -27.13
CA ASP A 814 -43.91 35.46 -28.43
C ASP A 814 -43.03 36.21 -29.45
N PHE A 815 -42.38 37.30 -29.04
CA PHE A 815 -41.38 37.99 -29.87
C PHE A 815 -40.18 37.09 -30.18
N MET A 816 -39.63 36.37 -29.19
CA MET A 816 -38.53 35.41 -29.43
C MET A 816 -38.98 34.24 -30.33
N GLN A 817 -40.22 33.77 -30.20
CA GLN A 817 -40.79 32.74 -31.08
C GLN A 817 -41.05 33.28 -32.49
N ALA A 818 -41.51 34.51 -32.65
CA ALA A 818 -41.67 35.17 -33.95
C ALA A 818 -40.33 35.40 -34.66
N VAL A 819 -39.29 35.85 -33.94
CA VAL A 819 -37.92 35.95 -34.45
C VAL A 819 -37.38 34.57 -34.84
N SER A 820 -37.66 33.54 -34.04
CA SER A 820 -37.30 32.16 -34.36
C SER A 820 -38.02 31.63 -35.61
N GLN A 821 -39.31 31.93 -35.79
CA GLN A 821 -40.09 31.52 -36.97
C GLN A 821 -39.67 32.29 -38.23
N ALA A 822 -39.40 33.59 -38.12
CA ALA A 822 -38.87 34.40 -39.23
C ALA A 822 -37.48 33.91 -39.67
N SER A 823 -36.60 33.55 -38.72
CA SER A 823 -35.32 32.89 -39.00
C SER A 823 -35.53 31.54 -39.73
N TRP A 824 -36.51 30.75 -39.30
CA TRP A 824 -36.85 29.46 -39.93
C TRP A 824 -37.45 29.60 -41.34
N GLN A 825 -38.27 30.62 -41.59
CA GLN A 825 -38.82 30.93 -42.92
C GLN A 825 -37.75 31.46 -43.86
N SER A 826 -36.90 32.38 -43.40
CA SER A 826 -35.74 32.88 -44.17
C SER A 826 -34.82 31.73 -44.61
N SER A 827 -34.57 30.77 -43.71
CA SER A 827 -33.78 29.56 -43.98
C SER A 827 -34.45 28.58 -44.95
N ARG A 828 -35.77 28.71 -45.17
CA ARG A 828 -36.57 27.83 -46.03
C ARG A 828 -36.72 28.39 -47.44
N GLU A 829 -36.83 29.70 -47.59
CA GLU A 829 -36.79 30.38 -48.90
C GLU A 829 -35.41 30.23 -49.56
N LEU A 830 -34.33 30.32 -48.76
CA LEU A 830 -32.96 29.98 -49.17
C LEU A 830 -32.78 28.50 -49.61
N ALA A 831 -33.71 27.61 -49.26
CA ALA A 831 -33.67 26.18 -49.60
C ALA A 831 -34.53 25.81 -50.83
N THR A 832 -35.17 26.78 -51.48
CA THR A 832 -36.11 26.55 -52.60
C THR A 832 -35.77 27.38 -53.85
N VAL A 833 -34.52 27.30 -54.30
CA VAL A 833 -34.15 27.58 -55.70
C VAL A 833 -33.68 26.27 -56.33
N SER A 834 -34.20 25.94 -57.52
CA SER A 834 -34.12 24.61 -58.12
C SER A 834 -32.75 24.29 -58.73
N HIS A 835 -32.48 23.00 -58.91
CA HIS A 835 -31.57 22.57 -59.98
C HIS A 835 -32.12 23.03 -61.33
N ASP A 836 -31.30 23.72 -62.10
CA ASP A 836 -31.16 23.40 -63.52
C ASP A 836 -29.69 23.58 -63.93
N SER A 837 -29.35 23.22 -65.15
CA SER A 837 -27.98 23.09 -65.65
C SER A 837 -27.75 23.90 -66.93
N SER A 838 -26.47 24.14 -67.23
CA SER A 838 -25.90 24.81 -68.42
C SER A 838 -25.78 26.35 -68.44
N ASP A 839 -24.61 26.76 -68.96
CA ASP A 839 -24.22 28.00 -69.64
C ASP A 839 -24.03 29.36 -68.93
N VAL A 840 -23.19 30.17 -69.61
CA VAL A 840 -22.74 31.56 -69.35
C VAL A 840 -21.82 31.74 -68.13
N MET A 841 -20.48 31.62 -68.23
CA MET A 841 -19.45 32.44 -68.93
C MET A 841 -18.96 33.70 -68.20
N GLN A 842 -17.65 33.71 -67.85
CA GLN A 842 -16.66 34.82 -67.95
C GLN A 842 -16.88 36.13 -67.13
N ALA A 843 -15.86 36.91 -66.73
CA ALA A 843 -14.42 36.88 -67.02
C ALA A 843 -13.53 37.52 -65.91
N SER A 844 -12.23 37.17 -65.89
CA SER A 844 -11.07 38.01 -65.47
C SER A 844 -10.94 38.38 -63.96
N MET A 845 -9.77 38.71 -63.37
CA MET A 845 -8.33 38.76 -63.73
C MET A 845 -7.54 38.92 -62.41
N PHE A 846 -6.30 38.46 -62.15
CA PHE A 846 -5.34 37.56 -62.82
C PHE A 846 -5.23 36.24 -61.97
N GLY A 847 -4.20 35.38 -61.85
CA GLY A 847 -2.79 35.26 -62.26
C GLY A 847 -1.81 35.60 -61.11
N ASP A 848 -0.84 34.77 -60.73
CA ASP A 848 -0.43 33.41 -61.15
C ASP A 848 0.46 32.78 -60.02
N ALA A 849 0.85 31.50 -59.92
CA ALA A 849 0.81 30.35 -60.83
C ALA A 849 0.70 28.98 -60.08
N VAL A 850 1.11 27.87 -60.73
CA VAL A 850 0.98 26.43 -60.40
C VAL A 850 2.37 25.78 -60.77
N PRO A 851 2.92 24.71 -60.12
CA PRO A 851 2.26 23.41 -59.96
C PRO A 851 2.57 22.48 -58.76
N ALA A 852 1.68 21.51 -58.57
CA ALA A 852 1.88 20.31 -57.74
C ALA A 852 2.00 19.03 -58.60
N HIS A 853 2.87 18.10 -58.20
CA HIS A 853 3.25 16.82 -58.84
C HIS A 853 3.96 15.94 -57.77
N LEU A 854 4.03 14.59 -57.71
CA LEU A 854 3.31 13.35 -58.15
C LEU A 854 3.88 12.21 -57.23
N LEU A 855 3.34 11.00 -56.99
CA LEU A 855 2.09 10.28 -57.34
C LEU A 855 1.88 9.04 -56.41
N HIS A 856 0.63 8.58 -56.28
CA HIS A 856 0.18 7.16 -56.12
C HIS A 856 0.55 6.24 -54.90
N LYS A 857 -0.54 5.77 -54.24
CA LYS A 857 -0.96 4.36 -54.02
C LYS A 857 -0.17 3.35 -53.15
N LYS A 858 -0.98 2.49 -52.48
CA LYS A 858 -0.67 1.20 -51.79
C LYS A 858 0.22 1.35 -50.54
N GLY A 859 -0.08 0.79 -49.37
CA GLY A 859 -1.06 -0.23 -49.00
C GLY A 859 -0.35 -1.49 -48.47
N GLY A 860 -0.44 -1.77 -47.16
CA GLY A 860 0.27 -2.90 -46.54
C GLY A 860 -0.31 -3.33 -45.20
N LYS A 861 -0.76 -4.58 -45.10
CA LYS A 861 -1.03 -5.28 -43.84
C LYS A 861 0.16 -6.18 -43.50
N ARG A 862 0.72 -6.10 -42.29
CA ARG A 862 0.95 -7.26 -41.38
C ARG A 862 1.80 -6.91 -40.15
N LYS A 863 1.38 -7.49 -39.02
CA LYS A 863 2.16 -8.01 -37.88
C LYS A 863 3.60 -7.45 -37.68
N ARG A 864 3.82 -6.84 -36.53
CA ARG A 864 4.26 -7.66 -35.38
C ARG A 864 3.59 -7.20 -34.09
#